data_AF-A0A3C0DL16-F1
#
_entry.id   AF-A0A3C0DL16-F1
#
_cell.length_a   1.000
_cell.length_b   1.000
_cell.length_c   1.000
_cell.angle_alpha   90.00
_cell.angle_beta   90.00
_cell.angle_gamma   90.00
#
_symmetry.space_group_name_H-M   'P 1'
#
loop_
_entity.id
_entity.type
_entity.pdbx_description
1 polymer ?
#
loop_
_entity_poly.entity_id
_entity_poly.type
_entity_poly.pdbx_seq_one_letter_code
_entity_poly.pdbx_strand_id
1 'polypeptide(L)'
;MSTIWHTPFRKDFLILLIISILLASAFSSGLAWIADRYFGQAINGLMGDYGQYDLFLQVRSETLSESRAELDRLISDYLPGTTVKIGPSLVGKTAIFLSLPDELRRRDIFEGLDAILARVPGWSGLSLLIEPRLTISAVHGGAQEMLLGRMADWEEVRFAFRRGGNIEVVLQNPAAQKAVSERAQQVIKEYRLVELRYPTGYTLEDALESGNALTTALQEQAGSGLVRDVTLAGGGDDYQQLMSTLIEMKRFLGYYAAEVTIELTGDQEVRRGAQLALQGTGRPLITGEVPSEGDIIVQINSADSRQAQGIIIRGDSRDVARSESYLLNGDGKIQRFAGMAQVRSRRDELMHMLDESEQLLTQLNQISPEAASLASNALEQVLGYSRLIAKARQSQEEMEAVRATLGTDNPMQGSARLDAAVRKIDSASAEMARLGSDIERLRTSVEGLGEVAAQLNGFNNRLSSVAQFLSLGDGIESLLSATRTLGALSEGIAAQKQAVASFAEQMREPLAAVEYWREKVLRFQSEVTDYDQLLALGGAGRERLDDLIMVTDRTVALVAEADPTGISGTLEGLAGNGEGKVNLPGLSAQIGDIRASLPNLRDEEIGRSVAVIEQYVGDQAYAGEKVQLLTDQTLTVSAIKNTIRRESEDQVDVVVLPIGAIQPNLRGEVFRVLGEVRTTIAALSVFVLGILAFLLDHALILSVLKRQARQRVMRGSKWQRMTTRLAGSPYLFGGSIGLIWFVLAFLASGADIPVVGVWGAAGLGLLTGCFFTATCEKFNPVNEDEIVAGEALGQPFETIMREIVIPAGRPGLMQWLNRRRLVMK
;
A
#
# COMPACT_ATOMS: atom_id res chain seq x y z
N MET A 1 80.03 19.36 26.11
CA MET A 1 79.41 20.14 25.02
C MET A 1 80.42 20.30 23.89
N SER A 2 80.03 20.04 22.65
CA SER A 2 80.95 19.88 21.51
C SER A 2 81.67 21.18 21.15
N THR A 3 82.95 21.05 20.78
CA THR A 3 83.90 22.09 20.35
C THR A 3 83.38 22.98 19.21
N ILE A 4 82.37 22.50 18.49
CA ILE A 4 81.66 23.22 17.42
C ILE A 4 80.90 24.44 17.95
N TRP A 5 80.27 24.36 19.14
CA TRP A 5 79.41 25.45 19.64
C TRP A 5 80.18 26.67 20.17
N HIS A 6 81.45 26.48 20.50
CA HIS A 6 82.36 27.52 21.02
C HIS A 6 83.27 28.12 19.93
N THR A 7 83.19 27.64 18.70
CA THR A 7 83.99 28.12 17.56
C THR A 7 83.08 28.80 16.52
N PRO A 8 83.63 29.67 15.64
CA PRO A 8 82.81 30.36 14.64
C PRO A 8 82.17 29.40 13.62
N PHE A 9 82.71 28.19 13.51
CA PHE A 9 82.19 27.08 12.70
C PHE A 9 80.73 26.71 13.02
N ARG A 10 80.19 27.06 14.20
CA ARG A 10 78.75 26.88 14.51
C ARG A 10 77.82 27.56 13.49
N LYS A 11 78.23 28.71 12.95
CA LYS A 11 77.43 29.43 11.95
C LYS A 11 77.35 28.65 10.65
N ASP A 12 78.47 28.08 10.21
CA ASP A 12 78.53 27.28 8.99
C ASP A 12 77.73 25.99 9.13
N PHE A 13 77.81 25.34 10.29
CA PHE A 13 77.00 24.16 10.60
C PHE A 13 75.50 24.46 10.63
N LEU A 14 75.08 25.57 11.25
CA LEU A 14 73.67 25.97 11.28
C LEU A 14 73.16 26.32 9.87
N ILE A 15 73.97 27.02 9.08
CA ILE A 15 73.66 27.37 7.68
C ILE A 15 73.49 26.09 6.85
N LEU A 16 74.38 25.11 6.99
CA LEU A 16 74.25 23.80 6.36
C LEU A 16 72.95 23.10 6.76
N LEU A 17 72.63 23.07 8.05
CA LEU A 17 71.41 22.44 8.56
C LEU A 17 70.17 23.08 7.94
N ILE A 18 70.09 24.41 7.94
CA ILE A 18 68.96 25.15 7.40
C ILE A 18 68.85 24.94 5.88
N ILE A 19 69.94 25.09 5.13
CA ILE A 19 69.93 24.96 3.67
C ILE A 19 69.58 23.53 3.25
N SER A 20 70.11 22.51 3.93
CA SER A 20 69.79 21.11 3.61
C SER A 20 68.32 20.78 3.90
N ILE A 21 67.74 21.30 4.99
CA ILE A 21 66.30 21.16 5.29
C ILE A 21 65.47 21.87 4.21
N LEU A 22 65.79 23.12 3.88
CA LEU A 22 65.04 23.88 2.87
C LEU A 22 65.10 23.22 1.49
N LEU A 23 66.27 22.71 1.10
CA LEU A 23 66.46 22.06 -0.19
C LEU A 23 65.73 20.71 -0.24
N ALA A 24 65.78 19.93 0.85
CA ALA A 24 65.06 18.68 0.97
C ALA A 24 63.54 18.90 0.97
N SER A 25 63.05 19.88 1.71
CA SER A 25 61.62 20.21 1.76
C SER A 25 61.11 20.76 0.43
N ALA A 26 61.82 21.70 -0.19
CA ALA A 26 61.43 22.25 -1.49
C ALA A 26 61.40 21.17 -2.59
N PHE A 27 62.41 20.29 -2.63
CA PHE A 27 62.45 19.20 -3.60
C PHE A 27 61.34 18.17 -3.35
N SER A 28 61.13 17.79 -2.08
CA SER A 28 60.08 16.84 -1.68
C SER A 28 58.69 17.38 -1.99
N SER A 29 58.39 18.63 -1.63
CA SER A 29 57.12 19.28 -1.98
C SER A 29 56.93 19.41 -3.48
N GLY A 30 58.00 19.67 -4.24
CA GLY A 30 57.98 19.68 -5.70
C GLY A 30 57.62 18.33 -6.30
N LEU A 31 58.24 17.24 -5.84
CA LEU A 31 57.91 15.87 -6.26
C LEU A 31 56.48 15.49 -5.91
N ALA A 32 56.03 15.83 -4.70
CA ALA A 32 54.66 15.59 -4.26
C ALA A 32 53.64 16.33 -5.14
N TRP A 33 53.93 17.58 -5.51
CA TRP A 33 53.09 18.37 -6.42
C TRP A 33 53.03 17.78 -7.84
N ILE A 34 54.16 17.29 -8.37
CA ILE A 34 54.21 16.62 -9.69
C ILE A 34 53.36 15.35 -9.67
N ALA A 35 53.50 14.52 -8.63
CA ALA A 35 52.73 13.29 -8.49
C ALA A 35 51.22 13.57 -8.39
N ASP A 36 50.83 14.56 -7.58
CA ASP A 36 49.44 15.00 -7.43
C ASP A 36 48.83 15.42 -8.77
N ARG A 37 49.58 16.20 -9.57
CA ARG A 37 49.14 16.62 -10.90
C ARG A 37 49.00 15.44 -11.88
N TYR A 38 49.96 14.53 -11.89
CA TYR A 38 49.95 13.37 -12.78
C TYR A 38 48.76 12.43 -12.49
N PHE A 39 48.58 12.06 -11.23
CA PHE A 39 47.47 11.16 -10.85
C PHE A 39 46.11 11.86 -10.92
N GLY A 40 46.02 13.13 -10.53
CA GLY A 40 44.80 13.92 -10.67
C GLY A 40 44.32 14.02 -12.11
N GLN A 41 45.23 14.29 -13.06
CA GLN A 41 44.88 14.31 -14.49
C GLN A 41 44.50 12.93 -15.03
N ALA A 42 45.18 11.86 -14.63
CA ALA A 42 44.84 10.51 -15.05
C ALA A 42 43.43 10.10 -14.60
N ILE A 43 43.03 10.48 -13.38
CA ILE A 43 41.72 10.14 -12.81
C ILE A 43 40.63 11.05 -13.36
N ASN A 44 40.89 12.36 -13.46
CA ASN A 44 39.93 13.29 -14.07
C ASN A 44 39.71 12.98 -15.56
N GLY A 45 40.73 12.46 -16.27
CA GLY A 45 40.59 11.99 -17.64
C GLY A 45 39.67 10.78 -17.80
N LEU A 46 39.52 9.96 -16.75
CA LEU A 46 38.68 8.75 -16.74
C LEU A 46 37.28 8.99 -16.17
N MET A 47 37.13 9.87 -15.17
CA MET A 47 35.87 10.09 -14.44
C MET A 47 35.30 11.51 -14.55
N GLY A 48 36.01 12.45 -15.19
CA GLY A 48 35.68 13.88 -15.17
C GLY A 48 36.25 14.63 -13.97
N ASP A 49 36.13 15.95 -13.95
CA ASP A 49 36.43 16.77 -12.78
C ASP A 49 35.36 16.58 -11.68
N TYR A 50 35.67 17.00 -10.44
CA TYR A 50 34.72 16.89 -9.32
C TYR A 50 33.47 17.75 -9.57
N GLY A 51 32.28 17.15 -9.44
CA GLY A 51 31.01 17.83 -9.74
C GLY A 51 30.77 18.18 -11.21
N GLN A 52 31.61 17.71 -12.15
CA GLN A 52 31.46 17.99 -13.59
C GLN A 52 30.30 17.22 -14.23
N TYR A 53 30.07 15.98 -13.78
CA TYR A 53 29.01 15.12 -14.29
C TYR A 53 28.17 14.62 -13.13
N ASP A 54 26.87 14.55 -13.35
CA ASP A 54 25.89 14.11 -12.35
C ASP A 54 25.56 12.63 -12.52
N LEU A 55 25.62 12.12 -13.75
CA LEU A 55 25.25 10.74 -14.09
C LEU A 55 26.26 10.07 -15.02
N PHE A 56 26.35 8.76 -14.86
CA PHE A 56 27.13 7.86 -15.69
C PHE A 56 26.25 6.72 -16.19
N LEU A 57 26.10 6.64 -17.50
CA LEU A 57 25.34 5.60 -18.18
C LEU A 57 26.29 4.68 -18.93
N GLN A 58 26.06 3.37 -18.85
CA GLN A 58 26.73 2.40 -19.72
C GLN A 58 25.77 1.90 -20.80
N VAL A 59 26.20 2.00 -22.06
CA VAL A 59 25.49 1.39 -23.20
C VAL A 59 26.38 0.40 -23.93
N ARG A 60 25.78 -0.58 -24.58
CA ARG A 60 26.47 -1.48 -25.50
C ARG A 60 27.12 -0.70 -26.64
N SER A 61 28.38 -1.00 -26.96
CA SER A 61 29.13 -0.24 -27.96
C SER A 61 28.53 -0.38 -29.36
N GLU A 62 27.91 -1.52 -29.66
CA GLU A 62 27.23 -1.79 -30.94
C GLU A 62 25.97 -0.96 -31.16
N THR A 63 25.28 -0.50 -30.11
CA THR A 63 24.06 0.30 -30.21
C THR A 63 24.30 1.80 -30.07
N LEU A 64 25.55 2.25 -29.93
CA LEU A 64 25.88 3.62 -29.52
C LEU A 64 25.19 4.72 -30.35
N SER A 65 25.08 4.54 -31.67
CA SER A 65 24.42 5.50 -32.56
C SER A 65 22.92 5.63 -32.28
N GLU A 66 22.24 4.51 -32.06
CA GLU A 66 20.81 4.45 -31.73
C GLU A 66 20.57 4.97 -30.30
N SER A 67 21.42 4.54 -29.36
CA SER A 67 21.43 5.01 -27.98
C SER A 67 21.58 6.53 -27.93
N ARG A 68 22.45 7.10 -28.75
CA ARG A 68 22.69 8.54 -28.77
C ARG A 68 21.48 9.32 -29.29
N ALA A 69 20.89 8.88 -30.39
CA ALA A 69 19.72 9.53 -30.98
C ALA A 69 18.53 9.52 -30.01
N GLU A 70 18.26 8.38 -29.37
CA GLU A 70 17.17 8.29 -28.40
C GLU A 70 17.49 9.05 -27.10
N LEU A 71 18.74 9.06 -26.65
CA LEU A 71 19.16 9.85 -25.49
C LEU A 71 18.99 11.36 -25.75
N ASP A 72 19.35 11.86 -26.93
CA ASP A 72 19.16 13.28 -27.29
C ASP A 72 17.66 13.63 -27.31
N ARG A 73 16.80 12.71 -27.77
CA ARG A 73 15.33 12.86 -27.69
C ARG A 73 14.84 12.91 -26.25
N LEU A 74 15.23 11.96 -25.41
CA LEU A 74 14.83 11.91 -23.99
C LEU A 74 15.31 13.14 -23.23
N ILE A 75 16.49 13.67 -23.56
CA ILE A 75 17.02 14.90 -22.99
C ILE A 75 16.16 16.10 -23.41
N SER A 76 15.76 16.18 -24.69
CA SER A 76 14.88 17.25 -25.16
C SER A 76 13.50 17.21 -24.47
N ASP A 77 12.95 16.01 -24.29
CA ASP A 77 11.58 15.82 -23.78
C ASP A 77 11.49 15.94 -22.25
N TYR A 78 12.50 15.45 -21.52
CA TYR A 78 12.43 15.28 -20.06
C TYR A 78 13.56 15.96 -19.27
N LEU A 79 14.73 16.21 -19.88
CA LEU A 79 15.91 16.73 -19.17
C LEU A 79 16.57 17.92 -19.93
N PRO A 80 15.82 18.99 -20.24
CA PRO A 80 16.30 20.05 -21.12
C PRO A 80 17.56 20.74 -20.57
N GLY A 81 18.50 21.07 -21.45
CA GLY A 81 19.76 21.72 -21.08
C GLY A 81 20.86 20.77 -20.54
N THR A 82 20.59 19.46 -20.47
CA THR A 82 21.59 18.45 -20.09
C THR A 82 22.69 18.35 -21.14
N THR A 83 23.95 18.37 -20.69
CA THR A 83 25.10 18.17 -21.59
C THR A 83 25.56 16.72 -21.54
N VAL A 84 25.96 16.18 -22.69
CA VAL A 84 26.30 14.77 -22.85
C VAL A 84 27.71 14.62 -23.40
N LYS A 85 28.55 13.83 -22.74
CA LYS A 85 29.89 13.50 -23.21
C LYS A 85 30.07 11.98 -23.32
N ILE A 86 30.53 11.53 -24.48
CA ILE A 86 30.87 10.12 -24.71
C ILE A 86 32.28 9.88 -24.16
N GLY A 87 32.41 8.90 -23.28
CA GLY A 87 33.65 8.44 -22.67
C GLY A 87 34.31 7.29 -23.46
N PRO A 88 35.43 6.76 -22.95
CA PRO A 88 36.11 5.63 -23.59
C PRO A 88 35.25 4.36 -23.57
N SER A 89 35.38 3.54 -24.61
CA SER A 89 34.75 2.22 -24.68
C SER A 89 35.65 1.15 -24.07
N LEU A 90 35.10 0.31 -23.20
CA LEU A 90 35.81 -0.79 -22.54
C LEU A 90 34.98 -2.08 -22.65
N VAL A 91 35.57 -3.16 -23.18
CA VAL A 91 34.94 -4.50 -23.25
C VAL A 91 33.52 -4.47 -23.85
N GLY A 92 33.35 -3.81 -24.99
CA GLY A 92 32.06 -3.73 -25.70
C GLY A 92 30.99 -2.87 -25.01
N LYS A 93 31.36 -2.07 -23.99
CA LYS A 93 30.49 -1.05 -23.41
C LYS A 93 31.10 0.33 -23.58
N THR A 94 30.26 1.32 -23.88
CA THR A 94 30.64 2.72 -24.00
C THR A 94 30.04 3.50 -22.83
N ALA A 95 30.89 4.27 -22.16
CA ALA A 95 30.47 5.20 -21.12
C ALA A 95 29.85 6.46 -21.72
N ILE A 96 28.74 6.92 -21.15
CA ILE A 96 28.12 8.20 -21.46
C ILE A 96 27.95 8.97 -20.16
N PHE A 97 28.52 10.18 -20.12
CA PHE A 97 28.44 11.08 -18.98
C PHE A 97 27.42 12.18 -19.24
N LEU A 98 26.60 12.48 -18.24
CA LEU A 98 25.57 13.51 -18.29
C LEU A 98 25.82 14.55 -17.20
N SER A 99 25.74 15.82 -17.54
CA SER A 99 25.69 16.93 -16.58
C SER A 99 24.35 17.62 -16.69
N LEU A 100 23.62 17.65 -15.57
CA LEU A 100 22.31 18.26 -15.43
C LEU A 100 22.48 19.75 -15.09
N PRO A 101 21.64 20.64 -15.62
CA PRO A 101 21.55 22.02 -15.14
C PRO A 101 21.05 22.06 -13.69
N ASP A 102 21.41 23.11 -12.95
CA ASP A 102 21.11 23.21 -11.52
C ASP A 102 19.62 23.18 -11.18
N GLU A 103 18.75 23.63 -12.10
CA GLU A 103 17.29 23.62 -11.97
C GLU A 103 16.72 22.19 -11.93
N LEU A 104 17.40 21.23 -12.57
CA LEU A 104 17.01 19.82 -12.61
C LEU A 104 17.66 18.99 -11.48
N ARG A 105 18.52 19.59 -10.66
CA ARG A 105 19.13 18.94 -9.49
C ARG A 105 18.20 18.98 -8.28
N ARG A 106 17.13 18.20 -8.37
CA ARG A 106 16.05 18.08 -7.38
C ARG A 106 15.53 16.64 -7.28
N ARG A 107 14.89 16.33 -6.15
CA ARG A 107 14.45 14.97 -5.76
C ARG A 107 13.65 14.26 -6.86
N ASP A 108 12.58 14.88 -7.33
CA ASP A 108 11.62 14.32 -8.29
C ASP A 108 12.28 13.89 -9.61
N ILE A 109 13.25 14.66 -10.11
CA ILE A 109 14.02 14.29 -11.30
C ILE A 109 14.85 13.06 -11.03
N PHE A 110 15.61 13.05 -9.93
CA PHE A 110 16.55 11.98 -9.59
C PHE A 110 15.88 10.64 -9.28
N GLU A 111 14.68 10.65 -8.68
CA GLU A 111 13.88 9.43 -8.47
C GLU A 111 13.35 8.85 -9.80
N GLY A 112 13.10 9.70 -10.80
CA GLY A 112 12.58 9.29 -12.11
C GLY A 112 13.66 8.87 -13.14
N LEU A 113 14.94 9.11 -12.88
CA LEU A 113 16.01 8.93 -13.87
C LEU A 113 16.13 7.50 -14.40
N ASP A 114 16.00 6.50 -13.54
CA ASP A 114 16.10 5.09 -13.96
C ASP A 114 14.96 4.76 -14.95
N ALA A 115 13.74 5.25 -14.73
CA ALA A 115 12.59 5.03 -15.63
C ALA A 115 12.70 5.78 -16.97
N ILE A 116 13.29 6.98 -16.96
CA ILE A 116 13.54 7.79 -18.16
C ILE A 116 14.63 7.13 -19.01
N LEU A 117 15.78 6.82 -18.40
CA LEU A 117 16.98 6.39 -19.11
C LEU A 117 17.00 4.90 -19.46
N ALA A 118 16.19 4.06 -18.82
CA ALA A 118 16.03 2.65 -19.19
C ALA A 118 15.48 2.44 -20.61
N ARG A 119 14.88 3.48 -21.22
CA ARG A 119 14.36 3.48 -22.59
C ARG A 119 15.46 3.53 -23.66
N VAL A 120 16.69 3.88 -23.27
CA VAL A 120 17.82 3.99 -24.20
C VAL A 120 18.21 2.59 -24.72
N PRO A 121 18.29 2.38 -26.05
CA PRO A 121 18.73 1.12 -26.64
C PRO A 121 20.10 0.69 -26.10
N GLY A 122 20.24 -0.60 -25.75
CA GLY A 122 21.50 -1.14 -25.24
C GLY A 122 21.93 -0.66 -23.86
N TRP A 123 21.01 -0.05 -23.09
CA TRP A 123 21.22 0.32 -21.68
C TRP A 123 21.71 -0.87 -20.85
N SER A 124 22.79 -0.67 -20.11
CA SER A 124 23.39 -1.69 -19.23
C SER A 124 23.37 -1.29 -17.75
N GLY A 125 23.02 -0.05 -17.43
CA GLY A 125 22.95 0.44 -16.06
C GLY A 125 23.28 1.94 -15.93
N LEU A 126 22.65 2.56 -14.93
CA LEU A 126 22.89 3.94 -14.51
C LEU A 126 23.68 3.95 -13.19
N SER A 127 24.75 4.74 -13.12
CA SER A 127 25.44 5.08 -11.88
C SER A 127 25.34 6.58 -11.63
N LEU A 128 25.13 6.94 -10.37
CA LEU A 128 25.14 8.33 -9.95
C LEU A 128 26.58 8.81 -9.80
N LEU A 129 26.89 9.98 -10.35
CA LEU A 129 28.14 10.72 -10.14
C LEU A 129 27.93 12.05 -9.41
N ILE A 130 26.68 12.43 -9.13
CA ILE A 130 26.36 13.65 -8.39
C ILE A 130 27.11 13.67 -7.05
N GLU A 131 27.76 14.80 -6.81
CA GLU A 131 28.64 15.07 -5.68
C GLU A 131 28.43 16.51 -5.21
N PRO A 132 28.62 16.81 -3.92
CA PRO A 132 28.90 15.89 -2.81
C PRO A 132 27.67 15.08 -2.38
N ARG A 133 27.82 13.77 -2.12
CA ARG A 133 26.73 12.90 -1.67
C ARG A 133 27.12 11.89 -0.59
N LEU A 134 26.11 11.44 0.15
CA LEU A 134 26.16 10.34 1.11
C LEU A 134 25.13 9.28 0.71
N THR A 135 25.55 8.01 0.68
CA THR A 135 24.65 6.88 0.37
C THR A 135 24.34 6.10 1.64
N ILE A 136 23.05 5.90 1.90
CA ILE A 136 22.56 5.03 2.96
C ILE A 136 22.00 3.79 2.29
N SER A 137 22.67 2.68 2.49
CA SER A 137 22.38 1.38 1.88
C SER A 137 21.49 0.52 2.75
N ALA A 138 20.80 -0.43 2.11
CA ALA A 138 19.97 -1.45 2.78
C ALA A 138 18.92 -0.84 3.72
N VAL A 139 18.30 0.26 3.30
CA VAL A 139 17.22 0.90 4.04
C VAL A 139 15.93 0.11 3.83
N HIS A 140 15.35 -0.37 4.92
CA HIS A 140 14.07 -1.07 4.88
C HIS A 140 12.96 -0.17 4.34
N GLY A 141 12.14 -0.62 3.39
CA GLY A 141 11.15 0.23 2.70
C GLY A 141 10.17 0.91 3.67
N GLY A 142 9.76 0.22 4.74
CA GLY A 142 8.91 0.80 5.79
C GLY A 142 9.53 1.98 6.58
N ALA A 143 10.84 2.16 6.53
CA ALA A 143 11.56 3.26 7.16
C ALA A 143 12.06 4.32 6.16
N GLN A 144 11.97 4.07 4.85
CA GLN A 144 12.58 4.92 3.82
C GLN A 144 12.03 6.34 3.82
N GLU A 145 10.71 6.53 3.72
CA GLU A 145 10.11 7.88 3.68
C GLU A 145 10.34 8.66 4.98
N MET A 146 10.30 7.98 6.13
CA MET A 146 10.58 8.61 7.42
C MET A 146 12.02 9.15 7.49
N LEU A 147 13.00 8.33 7.08
CA LEU A 147 14.40 8.76 7.07
C LEU A 147 14.64 9.84 6.02
N LEU A 148 14.04 9.71 4.84
CA LEU A 148 14.16 10.67 3.76
C LEU A 148 13.64 12.05 4.20
N GLY A 149 12.44 12.12 4.80
CA GLY A 149 11.89 13.37 5.33
C GLY A 149 12.80 14.01 6.38
N ARG A 150 13.26 13.23 7.37
CA ARG A 150 14.16 13.73 8.42
C ARG A 150 15.48 14.28 7.90
N MET A 151 16.04 13.67 6.85
CA MET A 151 17.32 14.06 6.28
C MET A 151 17.19 15.24 5.33
N ALA A 152 16.06 15.35 4.61
CA ALA A 152 15.77 16.47 3.73
C ALA A 152 15.66 17.80 4.50
N ASP A 153 15.28 17.76 5.77
CA ASP A 153 15.13 18.94 6.64
C ASP A 153 16.45 19.51 7.17
N TRP A 154 17.60 18.88 6.92
CA TRP A 154 18.89 19.37 7.41
C TRP A 154 19.41 20.51 6.54
N GLU A 155 19.88 21.59 7.17
CA GLU A 155 20.42 22.77 6.47
C GLU A 155 21.58 22.41 5.54
N GLU A 156 22.37 21.39 5.86
CA GLU A 156 23.52 20.97 5.06
C GLU A 156 23.15 20.10 3.84
N VAL A 157 21.91 19.63 3.78
CA VAL A 157 21.38 18.76 2.71
C VAL A 157 20.69 19.62 1.65
N ARG A 158 21.02 19.39 0.38
CA ARG A 158 20.37 20.04 -0.76
C ARG A 158 19.04 19.35 -1.08
N PHE A 159 19.08 18.02 -1.18
CA PHE A 159 17.91 17.15 -1.27
C PHE A 159 18.31 15.71 -0.97
N ALA A 160 17.36 14.90 -0.53
CA ALA A 160 17.50 13.46 -0.39
C ALA A 160 16.47 12.76 -1.29
N PHE A 161 16.81 11.60 -1.83
CA PHE A 161 15.93 10.86 -2.73
C PHE A 161 16.12 9.35 -2.56
N ARG A 162 15.05 8.60 -2.88
CA ARG A 162 15.09 7.13 -2.84
C ARG A 162 15.66 6.57 -4.13
N ARG A 163 16.45 5.49 -4.00
CA ARG A 163 16.94 4.73 -5.15
C ARG A 163 17.00 3.24 -4.80
N GLY A 164 15.94 2.52 -5.14
CA GLY A 164 15.76 1.12 -4.74
C GLY A 164 15.77 0.97 -3.22
N GLY A 165 16.59 0.05 -2.70
CA GLY A 165 16.78 -0.13 -1.26
C GLY A 165 17.67 0.92 -0.58
N ASN A 166 18.07 2.00 -1.28
CA ASN A 166 19.01 2.99 -0.77
C ASN A 166 18.37 4.39 -0.68
N ILE A 167 18.90 5.22 0.21
CA ILE A 167 18.64 6.66 0.26
C ILE A 167 19.93 7.38 -0.14
N GLU A 168 19.83 8.25 -1.13
CA GLU A 168 20.92 9.10 -1.58
C GLU A 168 20.69 10.52 -1.05
N VAL A 169 21.66 11.03 -0.29
CA VAL A 169 21.60 12.36 0.34
C VAL A 169 22.62 13.27 -0.35
N VAL A 170 22.14 14.25 -1.11
CA VAL A 170 22.98 15.21 -1.82
C VAL A 170 23.21 16.42 -0.93
N LEU A 171 24.46 16.82 -0.76
CA LEU A 171 24.87 17.85 0.20
C LEU A 171 25.10 19.19 -0.49
N GLN A 172 24.98 20.28 0.26
CA GLN A 172 25.28 21.61 -0.27
C GLN A 172 26.78 21.80 -0.55
N ASN A 173 27.65 21.23 0.30
CA ASN A 173 29.10 21.37 0.17
C ASN A 173 29.85 20.10 0.64
N PRO A 174 31.10 19.88 0.18
CA PRO A 174 31.87 18.70 0.58
C PRO A 174 32.28 18.70 2.06
N ALA A 175 32.40 19.88 2.68
CA ALA A 175 32.80 20.01 4.08
C ALA A 175 31.75 19.44 5.06
N ALA A 176 30.48 19.49 4.68
CA ALA A 176 29.36 18.96 5.45
C ALA A 176 29.32 17.42 5.51
N GLN A 177 30.02 16.73 4.60
CA GLN A 177 29.91 15.27 4.47
C GLN A 177 30.19 14.51 5.77
N LYS A 178 31.22 14.94 6.53
CA LYS A 178 31.56 14.30 7.81
C LYS A 178 30.46 14.52 8.86
N ALA A 179 30.03 15.77 9.03
CA ALA A 179 29.01 16.13 10.02
C ALA A 179 27.66 15.46 9.70
N VAL A 180 27.25 15.47 8.43
CA VAL A 180 26.02 14.83 7.96
C VAL A 180 26.09 13.31 8.08
N SER A 181 27.24 12.69 7.81
CA SER A 181 27.43 11.25 8.00
C SER A 181 27.32 10.83 9.47
N GLU A 182 27.95 11.57 10.39
CA GLU A 182 27.85 11.31 11.84
C GLU A 182 26.41 11.49 12.34
N ARG A 183 25.72 12.55 11.89
CA ARG A 183 24.31 12.83 12.21
C ARG A 183 23.37 11.76 11.65
N ALA A 184 23.56 11.35 10.39
CA ALA A 184 22.81 10.26 9.79
C ALA A 184 23.01 8.94 10.52
N GLN A 185 24.22 8.67 11.01
CA GLN A 185 24.48 7.46 11.78
C GLN A 185 23.74 7.48 13.12
N GLN A 186 23.61 8.64 13.76
CA GLN A 186 22.82 8.79 14.98
C GLN A 186 21.34 8.55 14.71
N VAL A 187 20.76 9.19 13.69
CA VAL A 187 19.35 9.03 13.33
C VAL A 187 19.02 7.60 12.94
N ILE A 188 19.86 6.93 12.14
CA ILE A 188 19.66 5.52 11.78
C ILE A 188 19.66 4.62 13.03
N LYS A 189 20.52 4.92 14.02
CA LYS A 189 20.58 4.16 15.28
C LYS A 189 19.34 4.32 16.15
N GLU A 190 18.61 5.44 16.04
CA GLU A 190 17.37 5.69 16.80
C GLU A 190 16.26 4.68 16.48
N TYR A 191 16.38 3.98 15.35
CA TYR A 191 15.36 3.06 14.86
C TYR A 191 15.92 1.66 14.64
N ARG A 192 15.06 0.66 14.81
CA ARG A 192 15.40 -0.75 14.66
C ARG A 192 14.26 -1.48 13.98
N LEU A 193 14.62 -2.46 13.17
CA LEU A 193 13.69 -3.42 12.61
C LEU A 193 13.65 -4.64 13.52
N VAL A 194 12.47 -5.00 14.00
CA VAL A 194 12.24 -6.23 14.76
C VAL A 194 11.58 -7.22 13.82
N GLU A 195 12.30 -8.29 13.50
CA GLU A 195 11.78 -9.39 12.68
C GLU A 195 11.42 -10.56 13.61
N LEU A 196 10.14 -10.93 13.58
CA LEU A 196 9.59 -12.11 14.21
C LEU A 196 9.51 -13.20 13.16
N ARG A 197 10.04 -14.39 13.43
CA ARG A 197 10.04 -15.53 12.51
C ARG A 197 9.21 -16.65 13.11
N TYR A 198 8.18 -17.04 12.38
CA TYR A 198 7.24 -18.09 12.76
C TYR A 198 7.67 -19.45 12.18
N PRO A 199 7.30 -20.57 12.83
CA PRO A 199 7.53 -21.89 12.27
C PRO A 199 6.71 -22.14 11.00
N THR A 200 7.12 -23.15 10.22
CA THR A 200 6.49 -23.50 8.93
C THR A 200 5.00 -23.83 9.08
N GLY A 201 4.15 -23.22 8.25
CA GLY A 201 2.69 -23.43 8.25
C GLY A 201 1.85 -22.19 8.57
N TYR A 202 2.48 -21.05 8.90
CA TYR A 202 1.83 -19.75 9.07
C TYR A 202 1.50 -19.10 7.72
N THR A 203 0.28 -18.59 7.56
CA THR A 203 -0.12 -17.85 6.35
C THR A 203 0.14 -16.36 6.48
N LEU A 204 0.13 -15.63 5.36
CA LEU A 204 0.28 -14.17 5.36
C LEU A 204 -0.82 -13.46 6.16
N GLU A 205 -2.04 -14.00 6.18
CA GLU A 205 -3.14 -13.45 6.98
C GLU A 205 -2.87 -13.62 8.48
N ASP A 206 -2.41 -14.82 8.89
CA ASP A 206 -2.04 -15.10 10.27
C ASP A 206 -0.90 -14.16 10.72
N ALA A 207 0.09 -13.91 9.84
CA ALA A 207 1.19 -12.97 10.10
C ALA A 207 0.71 -11.51 10.23
N LEU A 208 -0.18 -11.05 9.35
CA LEU A 208 -0.73 -9.69 9.42
C LEU A 208 -1.61 -9.47 10.65
N GLU A 209 -2.42 -10.47 11.02
CA GLU A 209 -3.23 -10.42 12.23
C GLU A 209 -2.36 -10.40 13.49
N SER A 210 -1.36 -11.29 13.55
CA SER A 210 -0.37 -11.30 14.63
C SER A 210 0.44 -10.00 14.70
N GLY A 211 0.84 -9.45 13.55
CA GLY A 211 1.55 -8.17 13.45
C GLY A 211 0.74 -6.99 13.97
N ASN A 212 -0.56 -6.93 13.68
CA ASN A 212 -1.47 -5.91 14.20
C ASN A 212 -1.66 -6.05 15.73
N ALA A 213 -1.86 -7.26 16.23
CA ALA A 213 -2.01 -7.53 17.67
C ALA A 213 -0.74 -7.14 18.44
N LEU A 214 0.42 -7.54 17.95
CA LEU A 214 1.72 -7.22 18.53
C LEU A 214 2.02 -5.72 18.47
N THR A 215 1.70 -5.07 17.35
CA THR A 215 1.84 -3.61 17.20
C THR A 215 1.02 -2.89 18.26
N THR A 216 -0.24 -3.29 18.47
CA THR A 216 -1.12 -2.70 19.48
C THR A 216 -0.55 -2.87 20.90
N ALA A 217 -0.16 -4.10 21.26
CA ALA A 217 0.40 -4.39 22.58
C ALA A 217 1.73 -3.65 22.85
N LEU A 218 2.57 -3.50 21.83
CA LEU A 218 3.84 -2.77 21.95
C LEU A 218 3.64 -1.25 21.96
N GLN A 219 2.64 -0.71 21.24
CA GLN A 219 2.28 0.71 21.32
C GLN A 219 1.79 1.11 22.71
N GLU A 220 0.96 0.27 23.35
CA GLU A 220 0.51 0.50 24.73
C GLU A 220 1.67 0.59 25.73
N GLN A 221 2.73 -0.19 25.52
CA GLN A 221 3.93 -0.15 26.36
C GLN A 221 4.89 1.01 26.00
N ALA A 222 4.98 1.35 24.72
CA ALA A 222 5.86 2.41 24.22
C ALA A 222 5.32 3.82 24.53
N GLY A 223 4.00 3.96 24.75
CA GLY A 223 3.35 5.24 24.95
C GLY A 223 3.41 6.10 23.68
N SER A 224 4.31 7.08 23.64
CA SER A 224 4.53 7.94 22.46
C SER A 224 5.61 7.43 21.51
N GLY A 225 6.20 6.26 21.78
CA GLY A 225 7.22 5.66 20.93
C GLY A 225 6.67 5.15 19.60
N LEU A 226 7.51 5.14 18.57
CA LEU A 226 7.17 4.60 17.26
C LEU A 226 7.16 3.08 17.30
N VAL A 227 6.01 2.47 17.00
CA VAL A 227 5.87 1.06 16.67
C VAL A 227 4.94 0.96 15.48
N ARG A 228 5.41 0.39 14.37
CA ARG A 228 4.64 0.26 13.13
C ARG A 228 4.92 -1.07 12.45
N ASP A 229 3.86 -1.75 12.02
CA ASP A 229 3.98 -2.92 11.14
C ASP A 229 4.47 -2.49 9.75
N VAL A 230 5.58 -3.08 9.33
CA VAL A 230 6.25 -2.86 8.04
C VAL A 230 6.44 -4.16 7.27
N THR A 231 5.72 -5.22 7.62
CA THR A 231 5.83 -6.58 7.03
C THR A 231 5.69 -6.57 5.51
N LEU A 232 4.73 -5.81 4.97
CA LEU A 232 4.54 -5.68 3.52
C LEU A 232 5.51 -4.67 2.87
N ALA A 233 6.21 -3.85 3.64
CA ALA A 233 7.04 -2.75 3.13
C ALA A 233 8.45 -3.15 2.68
N GLY A 234 8.76 -4.44 2.63
CA GLY A 234 10.06 -4.95 2.19
C GLY A 234 10.21 -5.09 0.67
N GLY A 235 9.14 -5.43 -0.06
CA GLY A 235 9.12 -5.41 -1.53
C GLY A 235 8.47 -4.11 -1.98
N GLY A 236 9.15 -3.29 -2.79
CA GLY A 236 8.77 -1.90 -3.08
C GLY A 236 7.32 -1.66 -3.54
N ASP A 237 6.96 -0.39 -3.79
CA ASP A 237 5.57 0.08 -3.99
C ASP A 237 4.69 -0.84 -4.88
N ASP A 238 5.20 -1.32 -6.01
CA ASP A 238 4.46 -2.21 -6.92
C ASP A 238 4.16 -3.59 -6.33
N TYR A 239 5.08 -4.14 -5.53
CA TYR A 239 4.88 -5.41 -4.84
C TYR A 239 3.85 -5.30 -3.72
N GLN A 240 3.86 -4.17 -2.97
CA GLN A 240 2.84 -3.88 -1.98
C GLN A 240 1.45 -3.80 -2.60
N GLN A 241 1.31 -3.07 -3.70
CA GLN A 241 0.03 -2.92 -4.40
C GLN A 241 -0.45 -4.25 -4.96
N LEU A 242 0.44 -5.04 -5.59
CA LEU A 242 0.11 -6.37 -6.06
C LEU A 242 -0.34 -7.28 -4.91
N MET A 243 0.40 -7.30 -3.80
CA MET A 243 0.09 -8.17 -2.67
C MET A 243 -1.22 -7.76 -1.99
N SER A 244 -1.46 -6.47 -1.80
CA SER A 244 -2.74 -5.95 -1.31
C SER A 244 -3.89 -6.34 -2.24
N THR A 245 -3.68 -6.26 -3.56
CA THR A 245 -4.69 -6.66 -4.55
C THR A 245 -4.97 -8.16 -4.47
N LEU A 246 -3.93 -9.00 -4.36
CA LEU A 246 -4.09 -10.46 -4.25
C LEU A 246 -4.81 -10.86 -2.95
N ILE A 247 -4.51 -10.20 -1.82
CA ILE A 247 -5.21 -10.42 -0.55
C ILE A 247 -6.68 -10.02 -0.68
N GLU A 248 -6.97 -8.87 -1.28
CA GLU A 248 -8.35 -8.40 -1.46
C GLU A 248 -9.12 -9.31 -2.42
N MET A 249 -8.48 -9.76 -3.50
CA MET A 249 -9.04 -10.76 -4.41
C MET A 249 -9.30 -12.10 -3.70
N LYS A 250 -8.40 -12.56 -2.84
CA LYS A 250 -8.60 -13.78 -2.04
C LYS A 250 -9.81 -13.61 -1.11
N ARG A 251 -9.90 -12.50 -0.40
CA ARG A 251 -11.03 -12.18 0.49
C ARG A 251 -12.35 -12.12 -0.27
N PHE A 252 -12.36 -11.44 -1.42
CA PHE A 252 -13.52 -11.35 -2.30
C PHE A 252 -13.96 -12.73 -2.79
N LEU A 253 -13.05 -13.53 -3.35
CA LEU A 253 -13.36 -14.88 -3.81
C LEU A 253 -13.79 -15.81 -2.67
N GLY A 254 -13.15 -15.70 -1.50
CA GLY A 254 -13.49 -16.44 -0.29
C GLY A 254 -14.91 -16.16 0.21
N TYR A 255 -15.41 -14.93 0.04
CA TYR A 255 -16.80 -14.59 0.41
C TYR A 255 -17.85 -15.32 -0.44
N TYR A 256 -17.54 -15.61 -1.70
CA TYR A 256 -18.43 -16.31 -2.63
C TYR A 256 -18.17 -17.82 -2.73
N ALA A 257 -17.09 -18.32 -2.14
CA ALA A 257 -16.77 -19.74 -2.14
C ALA A 257 -17.84 -20.56 -1.40
N ALA A 258 -18.16 -21.74 -1.93
CA ALA A 258 -19.03 -22.68 -1.25
C ALA A 258 -18.36 -23.16 0.04
N GLU A 259 -19.02 -22.91 1.17
CA GLU A 259 -18.57 -23.29 2.50
C GLU A 259 -19.06 -24.71 2.80
N VAL A 260 -18.13 -25.60 3.13
CA VAL A 260 -18.43 -26.97 3.50
C VAL A 260 -18.16 -27.15 4.99
N THR A 261 -19.21 -27.38 5.74
CA THR A 261 -19.15 -27.66 7.18
C THR A 261 -19.35 -29.15 7.41
N ILE A 262 -18.40 -29.81 8.06
CA ILE A 262 -18.46 -31.25 8.34
C ILE A 262 -18.61 -31.46 9.84
N GLU A 263 -19.68 -32.13 10.24
CA GLU A 263 -19.86 -32.62 11.61
C GLU A 263 -19.08 -33.92 11.80
N LEU A 264 -18.02 -33.86 12.60
CA LEU A 264 -17.11 -34.98 12.84
C LEU A 264 -17.74 -35.96 13.84
N THR A 265 -17.86 -37.22 13.43
CA THR A 265 -18.55 -38.27 14.22
C THR A 265 -17.61 -39.24 14.96
N GLY A 266 -16.31 -38.97 15.05
CA GLY A 266 -15.36 -39.85 15.76
C GLY A 266 -14.13 -39.13 16.34
N ASP A 267 -13.33 -39.85 17.13
CA ASP A 267 -12.09 -39.38 17.80
C ASP A 267 -10.92 -39.06 16.82
N GLN A 268 -11.20 -38.65 15.60
CA GLN A 268 -10.20 -38.51 14.54
C GLN A 268 -9.78 -37.07 14.32
N GLU A 269 -8.47 -36.86 14.30
CA GLU A 269 -7.85 -35.56 14.12
C GLU A 269 -7.82 -35.20 12.62
N VAL A 270 -8.85 -34.52 12.13
CA VAL A 270 -8.82 -33.83 10.83
C VAL A 270 -7.94 -32.59 10.99
N ARG A 271 -6.93 -32.44 10.13
CA ARG A 271 -5.99 -31.31 10.19
C ARG A 271 -6.26 -30.32 9.07
N ARG A 272 -5.90 -29.05 9.29
CA ARG A 272 -5.83 -28.02 8.24
C ARG A 272 -5.01 -28.55 7.06
N GLY A 273 -5.50 -28.32 5.85
CA GLY A 273 -4.92 -28.81 4.60
C GLY A 273 -5.31 -30.24 4.20
N ALA A 274 -6.02 -30.99 5.05
CA ALA A 274 -6.56 -32.29 4.67
C ALA A 274 -7.61 -32.15 3.56
N GLN A 275 -7.70 -33.17 2.68
CA GLN A 275 -8.70 -33.23 1.63
C GLN A 275 -9.76 -34.29 1.94
N LEU A 276 -11.01 -33.97 1.67
CA LEU A 276 -12.14 -34.87 1.80
C LEU A 276 -12.89 -34.98 0.47
N ALA A 277 -13.41 -36.17 0.19
CA ALA A 277 -14.29 -36.40 -0.94
C ALA A 277 -15.75 -36.46 -0.50
N LEU A 278 -16.62 -35.84 -1.31
CA LEU A 278 -18.07 -35.93 -1.26
C LEU A 278 -18.55 -36.55 -2.57
N GLN A 279 -19.58 -37.39 -2.48
CA GLN A 279 -20.16 -37.99 -3.68
C GLN A 279 -20.92 -36.94 -4.47
N GLY A 280 -20.54 -36.74 -5.73
CA GLY A 280 -21.25 -35.85 -6.65
C GLY A 280 -22.10 -36.63 -7.65
N THR A 281 -22.09 -36.20 -8.91
CA THR A 281 -22.74 -36.90 -10.03
C THR A 281 -22.00 -38.18 -10.47
N GLY A 282 -20.84 -38.44 -9.86
CA GLY A 282 -20.01 -39.61 -10.07
C GLY A 282 -20.55 -40.92 -9.49
N ARG A 283 -19.72 -41.97 -9.61
CA ARG A 283 -19.98 -43.28 -9.00
C ARG A 283 -19.84 -43.19 -7.47
N PRO A 284 -20.44 -44.12 -6.70
CA PRO A 284 -20.30 -44.14 -5.25
C PRO A 284 -18.84 -44.12 -4.80
N LEU A 285 -18.55 -43.38 -3.73
CA LEU A 285 -17.21 -43.32 -3.14
C LEU A 285 -16.85 -44.67 -2.51
N ILE A 286 -15.84 -45.34 -3.05
CA ILE A 286 -15.35 -46.64 -2.56
C ILE A 286 -13.98 -46.45 -1.90
N THR A 287 -13.85 -46.94 -0.67
CA THR A 287 -12.57 -46.92 0.06
C THR A 287 -11.47 -47.68 -0.71
N GLY A 288 -10.32 -47.05 -0.87
CA GLY A 288 -9.16 -47.57 -1.61
C GLY A 288 -9.09 -47.10 -3.07
N GLU A 289 -10.18 -46.54 -3.61
CA GLU A 289 -10.23 -45.99 -4.97
C GLU A 289 -10.01 -44.47 -4.97
N VAL A 290 -9.73 -43.91 -6.16
CA VAL A 290 -9.65 -42.47 -6.38
C VAL A 290 -11.07 -41.95 -6.71
N PRO A 291 -11.47 -40.77 -6.19
CA PRO A 291 -12.72 -40.11 -6.57
C PRO A 291 -12.80 -39.90 -8.09
N SER A 292 -14.00 -40.03 -8.65
CA SER A 292 -14.27 -39.75 -10.06
C SER A 292 -14.24 -38.25 -10.38
N GLU A 293 -14.18 -37.88 -11.66
CA GLU A 293 -14.20 -36.46 -12.07
C GLU A 293 -15.47 -35.72 -11.65
N GLY A 294 -16.61 -36.43 -11.53
CA GLY A 294 -17.87 -35.87 -11.04
C GLY A 294 -18.02 -35.87 -9.51
N ASP A 295 -16.99 -36.29 -8.76
CA ASP A 295 -16.98 -36.21 -7.30
C ASP A 295 -16.35 -34.91 -6.82
N ILE A 296 -16.76 -34.49 -5.64
CA ILE A 296 -16.42 -33.17 -5.11
C ILE A 296 -15.28 -33.34 -4.10
N ILE A 297 -14.26 -32.50 -4.22
CA ILE A 297 -13.13 -32.50 -3.29
C ILE A 297 -13.13 -31.19 -2.50
N VAL A 298 -13.05 -31.33 -1.19
CA VAL A 298 -13.07 -30.25 -0.21
C VAL A 298 -11.72 -30.20 0.47
N GLN A 299 -11.13 -29.01 0.54
CA GLN A 299 -9.91 -28.75 1.31
C GLN A 299 -10.27 -28.10 2.64
N ILE A 300 -9.75 -28.66 3.73
CA ILE A 300 -10.02 -28.17 5.08
C ILE A 300 -9.17 -26.95 5.41
N ASN A 301 -9.83 -25.86 5.80
CA ASN A 301 -9.23 -24.61 6.20
C ASN A 301 -9.06 -24.51 7.72
N SER A 302 -10.01 -25.06 8.48
CA SER A 302 -9.98 -25.13 9.94
C SER A 302 -10.66 -26.41 10.42
N ALA A 303 -10.19 -26.97 11.53
CA ALA A 303 -10.78 -28.14 12.13
C ALA A 303 -10.60 -28.10 13.64
N ASP A 304 -11.67 -28.44 14.35
CA ASP A 304 -11.68 -28.68 15.79
C ASP A 304 -12.06 -30.15 16.09
N SER A 305 -12.29 -30.47 17.37
CA SER A 305 -12.64 -31.82 17.80
C SER A 305 -14.03 -32.34 17.38
N ARG A 306 -14.93 -31.47 16.91
CA ARG A 306 -16.33 -31.78 16.56
C ARG A 306 -16.73 -31.34 15.16
N GLN A 307 -16.03 -30.38 14.56
CA GLN A 307 -16.40 -29.77 13.30
C GLN A 307 -15.15 -29.44 12.48
N ALA A 308 -15.25 -29.62 11.17
CA ALA A 308 -14.26 -29.14 10.21
C ALA A 308 -14.93 -28.22 9.19
N GLN A 309 -14.25 -27.16 8.78
CA GLN A 309 -14.70 -26.25 7.74
C GLN A 309 -13.71 -26.26 6.57
N GLY A 310 -14.26 -26.25 5.36
CA GLY A 310 -13.47 -26.30 4.14
C GLY A 310 -14.16 -25.63 2.96
N ILE A 311 -13.39 -25.54 1.87
CA ILE A 311 -13.84 -25.00 0.59
C ILE A 311 -13.74 -26.07 -0.49
N ILE A 312 -14.64 -26.01 -1.48
CA ILE A 312 -14.62 -26.91 -2.63
C ILE A 312 -13.45 -26.50 -3.56
N ILE A 313 -12.53 -27.43 -3.84
CA ILE A 313 -11.40 -27.25 -4.76
C ILE A 313 -11.56 -28.02 -6.08
N ARG A 314 -12.57 -28.90 -6.15
CA ARG A 314 -12.97 -29.66 -7.34
C ARG A 314 -14.46 -29.98 -7.27
N GLY A 315 -15.16 -29.84 -8.40
CA GLY A 315 -16.62 -30.01 -8.47
C GLY A 315 -17.39 -28.75 -8.03
N ASP A 316 -18.71 -28.83 -8.07
CA ASP A 316 -19.62 -27.72 -7.77
C ASP A 316 -20.59 -28.13 -6.64
N SER A 317 -20.94 -27.19 -5.77
CA SER A 317 -21.86 -27.45 -4.64
C SER A 317 -23.24 -27.92 -5.10
N ARG A 318 -23.65 -27.55 -6.32
CA ARG A 318 -24.92 -27.98 -6.93
C ARG A 318 -24.93 -29.47 -7.31
N ASP A 319 -23.76 -30.08 -7.44
CA ASP A 319 -23.61 -31.47 -7.86
C ASP A 319 -23.53 -32.46 -6.68
N VAL A 320 -23.59 -31.98 -5.43
CA VAL A 320 -23.50 -32.82 -4.22
C VAL A 320 -24.69 -33.77 -4.16
N ALA A 321 -24.45 -35.08 -4.34
CA ALA A 321 -25.49 -36.09 -4.29
C ALA A 321 -25.72 -36.63 -2.87
N ARG A 322 -24.66 -36.68 -2.05
CA ARG A 322 -24.74 -37.16 -0.66
C ARG A 322 -23.88 -36.33 0.28
N SER A 323 -24.34 -36.22 1.53
CA SER A 323 -23.64 -35.51 2.61
C SER A 323 -22.52 -36.31 3.26
N GLU A 324 -22.30 -37.58 2.90
CA GLU A 324 -21.25 -38.38 3.52
C GLU A 324 -19.86 -37.93 3.03
N SER A 325 -18.98 -37.55 3.96
CA SER A 325 -17.61 -37.13 3.66
C SER A 325 -16.59 -38.22 3.99
N TYR A 326 -15.59 -38.37 3.12
CA TYR A 326 -14.52 -39.37 3.28
C TYR A 326 -13.14 -38.73 3.16
N LEU A 327 -12.24 -39.04 4.08
CA LEU A 327 -10.88 -38.49 4.08
C LEU A 327 -10.07 -39.09 2.91
N LEU A 328 -9.28 -38.24 2.24
CA LEU A 328 -8.32 -38.66 1.21
C LEU A 328 -6.92 -38.85 1.80
N ASN A 329 -6.17 -39.83 1.29
CA ASN A 329 -4.76 -40.01 1.64
C ASN A 329 -3.84 -39.16 0.74
N GLY A 330 -2.52 -39.17 1.00
CA GLY A 330 -1.54 -38.43 0.19
C GLY A 330 -1.46 -38.83 -1.29
N ASP A 331 -2.00 -40.00 -1.66
CA ASP A 331 -2.12 -40.46 -3.05
C ASP A 331 -3.49 -40.12 -3.69
N GLY A 332 -4.35 -39.36 -2.99
CA GLY A 332 -5.69 -38.96 -3.45
C GLY A 332 -6.74 -40.06 -3.41
N LYS A 333 -6.50 -41.17 -2.70
CA LYS A 333 -7.44 -42.29 -2.54
C LYS A 333 -8.34 -42.11 -1.33
N ILE A 334 -9.60 -42.50 -1.49
CA ILE A 334 -10.65 -42.50 -0.47
C ILE A 334 -10.26 -43.45 0.64
N GLN A 335 -10.24 -42.99 1.89
CA GLN A 335 -9.76 -43.78 3.02
C GLN A 335 -10.85 -44.20 3.98
N ARG A 336 -11.52 -43.25 4.63
CA ARG A 336 -12.45 -43.56 5.73
C ARG A 336 -13.47 -42.44 5.87
N PHE A 337 -14.64 -42.79 6.37
CA PHE A 337 -15.71 -41.82 6.64
C PHE A 337 -15.27 -40.85 7.73
N ALA A 338 -15.46 -39.55 7.49
CA ALA A 338 -15.08 -38.47 8.41
C ALA A 338 -16.31 -37.88 9.14
N GLY A 339 -17.43 -37.72 8.43
CA GLY A 339 -18.61 -37.08 9.00
C GLY A 339 -19.65 -36.66 7.96
N MET A 340 -20.70 -36.00 8.42
CA MET A 340 -21.75 -35.45 7.55
C MET A 340 -21.42 -34.01 7.17
N ALA A 341 -21.37 -33.74 5.88
CA ALA A 341 -21.12 -32.44 5.29
C ALA A 341 -22.42 -31.70 4.96
N GLN A 342 -22.46 -30.44 5.37
CA GLN A 342 -23.42 -29.44 4.95
C GLN A 342 -22.69 -28.48 4.02
N VAL A 343 -23.17 -28.36 2.79
CA VAL A 343 -22.60 -27.49 1.77
C VAL A 343 -23.50 -26.29 1.60
N ARG A 344 -22.94 -25.09 1.71
CA ARG A 344 -23.66 -23.83 1.58
C ARG A 344 -22.96 -22.92 0.57
N SER A 345 -23.66 -22.58 -0.51
CA SER A 345 -23.17 -21.66 -1.53
C SER A 345 -23.91 -20.33 -1.44
N ARG A 346 -23.24 -19.30 -0.92
CA ARG A 346 -23.79 -17.95 -0.82
C ARG A 346 -24.10 -17.36 -2.21
N ARG A 347 -23.26 -17.67 -3.20
CA ARG A 347 -23.48 -17.30 -4.60
C ARG A 347 -24.78 -17.88 -5.12
N ASP A 348 -25.00 -19.18 -4.92
CA ASP A 348 -26.19 -19.85 -5.46
C ASP A 348 -27.46 -19.44 -4.73
N GLU A 349 -27.40 -19.21 -3.41
CA GLU A 349 -28.48 -18.58 -2.65
C GLU A 349 -28.86 -17.23 -3.26
N LEU A 350 -27.87 -16.37 -3.55
CA LEU A 350 -28.11 -15.07 -4.17
C LEU A 350 -28.64 -15.18 -5.60
N MET A 351 -28.06 -16.03 -6.43
CA MET A 351 -28.53 -16.28 -7.80
C MET A 351 -29.98 -16.75 -7.80
N HIS A 352 -30.34 -17.68 -6.92
CA HIS A 352 -31.70 -18.16 -6.80
C HIS A 352 -32.66 -17.03 -6.37
N MET A 353 -32.27 -16.22 -5.38
CA MET A 353 -33.07 -15.07 -4.97
C MET A 353 -33.24 -14.01 -6.08
N LEU A 354 -32.21 -13.79 -6.91
CA LEU A 354 -32.26 -12.87 -8.04
C LEU A 354 -33.16 -13.42 -9.17
N ASP A 355 -33.02 -14.70 -9.52
CA ASP A 355 -33.85 -15.37 -10.53
C ASP A 355 -35.34 -15.36 -10.12
N GLU A 356 -35.63 -15.67 -8.86
CA GLU A 356 -36.99 -15.55 -8.32
C GLU A 356 -37.51 -14.11 -8.40
N SER A 357 -36.67 -13.12 -8.09
CA SER A 357 -37.04 -11.70 -8.15
C SER A 357 -37.32 -11.24 -9.58
N GLU A 358 -36.54 -11.70 -10.57
CA GLU A 358 -36.77 -11.44 -12.00
C GLU A 358 -38.08 -12.06 -12.49
N GLN A 359 -38.36 -13.31 -12.09
CA GLN A 359 -39.62 -13.98 -12.41
C GLN A 359 -40.82 -13.24 -11.80
N LEU A 360 -40.71 -12.80 -10.55
CA LEU A 360 -41.78 -12.08 -9.87
C LEU A 360 -41.98 -10.66 -10.43
N LEU A 361 -40.93 -9.97 -10.87
CA LEU A 361 -41.07 -8.68 -11.58
C LEU A 361 -41.88 -8.83 -12.86
N THR A 362 -41.66 -9.92 -13.58
CA THR A 362 -42.43 -10.24 -14.79
C THR A 362 -43.90 -10.45 -14.46
N GLN A 363 -44.20 -11.13 -13.34
CA GLN A 363 -45.57 -11.32 -12.84
C GLN A 363 -46.19 -10.01 -12.36
N LEU A 364 -45.44 -9.16 -11.67
CA LEU A 364 -45.91 -7.88 -11.14
C LEU A 364 -46.36 -6.91 -12.25
N ASN A 365 -45.70 -6.95 -13.41
CA ASN A 365 -46.12 -6.16 -14.57
C ASN A 365 -47.53 -6.55 -15.08
N GLN A 366 -48.02 -7.75 -14.74
CA GLN A 366 -49.36 -8.23 -15.06
C GLN A 366 -50.39 -7.92 -13.96
N ILE A 367 -49.94 -7.83 -12.70
CA ILE A 367 -50.76 -7.53 -11.52
C ILE A 367 -51.29 -6.09 -11.53
N SER A 368 -50.49 -5.12 -11.99
CA SER A 368 -50.91 -3.71 -11.98
C SER A 368 -52.13 -3.42 -12.89
N PRO A 369 -52.17 -3.88 -14.15
CA PRO A 369 -53.38 -3.78 -14.99
C PRO A 369 -54.59 -4.51 -14.40
N GLU A 370 -54.35 -5.67 -13.78
CA GLU A 370 -55.41 -6.48 -13.16
C GLU A 370 -56.05 -5.73 -11.98
N ALA A 371 -55.22 -5.18 -11.08
CA ALA A 371 -55.67 -4.35 -9.95
C ALA A 371 -56.49 -3.13 -10.42
N ALA A 372 -56.02 -2.44 -11.45
CA ALA A 372 -56.72 -1.30 -12.03
C ALA A 372 -58.07 -1.71 -12.65
N SER A 373 -58.13 -2.87 -13.33
CA SER A 373 -59.36 -3.40 -13.89
C SER A 373 -60.38 -3.80 -12.82
N LEU A 374 -59.93 -4.44 -11.73
CA LEU A 374 -60.77 -4.81 -10.60
C LEU A 374 -61.33 -3.57 -9.88
N ALA A 375 -60.50 -2.54 -9.69
CA ALA A 375 -60.92 -1.28 -9.10
C ALA A 375 -61.93 -0.53 -10.00
N SER A 376 -61.69 -0.50 -11.31
CA SER A 376 -62.61 0.10 -12.29
C SER A 376 -63.96 -0.62 -12.33
N ASN A 377 -63.95 -1.96 -12.27
CA ASN A 377 -65.17 -2.76 -12.22
C ASN A 377 -65.96 -2.51 -10.93
N ALA A 378 -65.28 -2.44 -9.78
CA ALA A 378 -65.92 -2.10 -8.51
C ALA A 378 -66.51 -0.67 -8.53
N LEU A 379 -65.82 0.29 -9.15
CA LEU A 379 -66.30 1.67 -9.28
C LEU A 379 -67.57 1.74 -10.12
N GLU A 380 -67.61 1.06 -11.27
CA GLU A 380 -68.79 1.02 -12.14
C GLU A 380 -70.02 0.46 -11.39
N GLN A 381 -69.82 -0.56 -10.57
CA GLN A 381 -70.86 -1.17 -9.75
C GLN A 381 -71.36 -0.23 -8.64
N VAL A 382 -70.45 0.48 -7.97
CA VAL A 382 -70.81 1.50 -6.96
C VAL A 382 -71.61 2.64 -7.60
N LEU A 383 -71.23 3.09 -8.80
CA LEU A 383 -71.97 4.11 -9.54
C LEU A 383 -73.38 3.64 -9.97
N GLY A 384 -73.59 2.34 -10.19
CA GLY A 384 -74.89 1.74 -10.45
C GLY A 384 -75.93 2.03 -9.37
N TYR A 385 -75.51 2.07 -8.09
CA TYR A 385 -76.38 2.41 -6.97
C TYR A 385 -76.93 3.83 -7.03
N SER A 386 -76.09 4.80 -7.41
CA SER A 386 -76.50 6.19 -7.55
C SER A 386 -77.61 6.36 -8.60
N ARG A 387 -77.54 5.57 -9.69
CA ARG A 387 -78.55 5.54 -10.75
C ARG A 387 -79.86 4.93 -10.25
N LEU A 388 -79.78 3.89 -9.41
CA LEU A 388 -80.96 3.28 -8.81
C LEU A 388 -81.72 4.26 -7.92
N ILE A 389 -81.03 4.99 -7.03
CA ILE A 389 -81.64 6.00 -6.17
C ILE A 389 -82.36 7.05 -7.00
N ALA A 390 -81.71 7.55 -8.06
CA ALA A 390 -82.30 8.55 -8.95
C ALA A 390 -83.58 8.05 -9.63
N LYS A 391 -83.58 6.77 -10.08
CA LYS A 391 -84.76 6.14 -10.70
C LYS A 391 -85.88 5.86 -9.71
N ALA A 392 -85.56 5.42 -8.49
CA ALA A 392 -86.53 5.17 -7.44
C ALA A 392 -87.24 6.47 -7.00
N ARG A 393 -86.49 7.57 -6.87
CA ARG A 393 -87.05 8.90 -6.58
C ARG A 393 -87.98 9.39 -7.70
N GLN A 394 -87.61 9.22 -8.97
CA GLN A 394 -88.51 9.54 -10.10
C GLN A 394 -89.79 8.68 -10.08
N SER A 395 -89.68 7.40 -9.71
CA SER A 395 -90.83 6.51 -9.57
C SER A 395 -91.76 6.97 -8.46
N GLN A 396 -91.21 7.41 -7.33
CA GLN A 396 -91.96 7.97 -6.21
C GLN A 396 -92.77 9.20 -6.63
N GLU A 397 -92.10 10.17 -7.27
CA GLU A 397 -92.73 11.42 -7.72
C GLU A 397 -93.96 11.17 -8.62
N GLU A 398 -93.87 10.20 -9.53
CA GLU A 398 -95.00 9.84 -10.40
C GLU A 398 -96.10 9.08 -9.64
N MET A 399 -95.77 8.23 -8.67
CA MET A 399 -96.76 7.54 -7.83
C MET A 399 -97.55 8.50 -6.94
N GLU A 400 -96.88 9.52 -6.38
CA GLU A 400 -97.54 10.60 -5.65
C GLU A 400 -98.45 11.44 -6.56
N ALA A 401 -98.05 11.66 -7.81
CA ALA A 401 -98.88 12.31 -8.81
C ALA A 401 -100.15 11.49 -9.14
N VAL A 402 -100.04 10.17 -9.25
CA VAL A 402 -101.19 9.26 -9.40
C VAL A 402 -102.11 9.37 -8.18
N ARG A 403 -101.55 9.37 -6.96
CA ARG A 403 -102.31 9.52 -5.71
C ARG A 403 -103.12 10.81 -5.66
N ALA A 404 -102.55 11.91 -6.14
CA ALA A 404 -103.23 13.21 -6.22
C ALA A 404 -104.41 13.20 -7.20
N THR A 405 -104.32 12.45 -8.31
CA THR A 405 -105.40 12.36 -9.31
C THR A 405 -106.59 11.49 -8.89
N LEU A 406 -106.43 10.59 -7.91
CA LEU A 406 -107.52 9.75 -7.35
C LEU A 406 -108.60 10.53 -6.59
N GLY A 407 -108.45 11.85 -6.46
CA GLY A 407 -109.45 12.78 -5.92
C GLY A 407 -110.11 13.68 -6.95
N THR A 408 -109.81 13.51 -8.24
CA THR A 408 -110.28 14.38 -9.33
C THR A 408 -111.14 13.60 -10.33
N ASP A 409 -112.26 14.19 -10.80
CA ASP A 409 -113.19 13.57 -11.76
C ASP A 409 -112.66 13.58 -13.22
N ASN A 410 -111.39 13.22 -13.44
CA ASN A 410 -110.80 13.17 -14.79
C ASN A 410 -110.05 11.85 -15.08
N PRO A 411 -110.74 10.81 -15.57
CA PRO A 411 -110.17 9.48 -15.79
C PRO A 411 -109.08 9.43 -16.88
N MET A 412 -109.12 10.28 -17.91
CA MET A 412 -108.06 10.34 -18.93
C MET A 412 -106.71 10.80 -18.36
N GLN A 413 -106.75 11.77 -17.44
CA GLN A 413 -105.55 12.30 -16.81
C GLN A 413 -104.96 11.30 -15.80
N GLY A 414 -105.81 10.55 -15.10
CA GLY A 414 -105.39 9.48 -14.19
C GLY A 414 -104.74 8.29 -14.91
N SER A 415 -105.29 7.85 -16.04
CA SER A 415 -104.72 6.78 -16.86
C SER A 415 -103.34 7.15 -17.42
N ALA A 416 -103.18 8.34 -18.00
CA ALA A 416 -101.87 8.80 -18.50
C ALA A 416 -100.80 8.91 -17.39
N ARG A 417 -101.21 9.27 -16.17
CA ARG A 417 -100.30 9.33 -14.99
C ARG A 417 -99.94 7.95 -14.48
N LEU A 418 -100.89 7.02 -14.46
CA LEU A 418 -100.63 5.62 -14.08
C LEU A 418 -99.66 4.97 -15.05
N ASP A 419 -99.84 5.16 -16.37
CA ASP A 419 -98.91 4.68 -17.39
C ASP A 419 -97.49 5.23 -17.21
N ALA A 420 -97.37 6.52 -16.89
CA ALA A 420 -96.08 7.15 -16.60
C ALA A 420 -95.42 6.53 -15.36
N ALA A 421 -96.19 6.33 -14.28
CA ALA A 421 -95.72 5.70 -13.07
C ALA A 421 -95.26 4.25 -13.32
N VAL A 422 -96.06 3.44 -14.03
CA VAL A 422 -95.72 2.04 -14.36
C VAL A 422 -94.42 1.95 -15.17
N ARG A 423 -94.22 2.81 -16.16
CA ARG A 423 -92.96 2.85 -16.94
C ARG A 423 -91.74 3.21 -16.09
N LYS A 424 -91.90 4.13 -15.14
CA LYS A 424 -90.82 4.52 -14.23
C LYS A 424 -90.51 3.41 -13.23
N ILE A 425 -91.54 2.77 -12.70
CA ILE A 425 -91.44 1.58 -11.85
C ILE A 425 -90.71 0.44 -12.58
N ASP A 426 -91.06 0.15 -13.83
CA ASP A 426 -90.35 -0.84 -14.66
C ASP A 426 -88.87 -0.50 -14.84
N SER A 427 -88.58 0.78 -15.13
CA SER A 427 -87.20 1.24 -15.32
C SER A 427 -86.35 1.13 -14.06
N ALA A 428 -86.96 1.28 -12.88
CA ALA A 428 -86.33 1.14 -11.58
C ALA A 428 -86.18 -0.35 -11.21
N SER A 429 -87.21 -1.18 -11.45
CA SER A 429 -87.17 -2.64 -11.26
C SER A 429 -86.08 -3.30 -12.10
N ALA A 430 -85.90 -2.88 -13.37
CA ALA A 430 -84.84 -3.36 -14.24
C ALA A 430 -83.43 -2.97 -13.75
N GLU A 431 -83.28 -1.78 -13.17
CA GLU A 431 -82.00 -1.34 -12.58
C GLU A 431 -81.67 -2.15 -11.31
N MET A 432 -82.67 -2.49 -10.50
CA MET A 432 -82.49 -3.34 -9.32
C MET A 432 -82.06 -4.76 -9.67
N ALA A 433 -82.62 -5.34 -10.74
CA ALA A 433 -82.20 -6.65 -11.21
C ALA A 433 -80.71 -6.67 -11.61
N ARG A 434 -80.21 -5.56 -12.18
CA ARG A 434 -78.78 -5.40 -12.49
C ARG A 434 -77.95 -5.27 -11.21
N LEU A 435 -78.41 -4.46 -10.25
CA LEU A 435 -77.75 -4.24 -8.97
C LEU A 435 -77.47 -5.54 -8.20
N GLY A 436 -78.44 -6.45 -8.13
CA GLY A 436 -78.26 -7.76 -7.49
C GLY A 436 -77.11 -8.57 -8.11
N SER A 437 -76.94 -8.48 -9.43
CA SER A 437 -75.82 -9.13 -10.13
C SER A 437 -74.48 -8.38 -10.00
N ASP A 438 -74.53 -7.09 -9.72
CA ASP A 438 -73.35 -6.23 -9.58
C ASP A 438 -72.67 -6.44 -8.22
N ILE A 439 -73.42 -6.80 -7.18
CA ILE A 439 -72.89 -7.07 -5.82
C ILE A 439 -72.11 -8.36 -5.74
N GLU A 440 -72.59 -9.41 -6.41
CA GLU A 440 -71.83 -10.67 -6.47
C GLU A 440 -70.50 -10.45 -7.21
N ARG A 441 -70.52 -9.58 -8.22
CA ARG A 441 -69.32 -9.12 -8.93
C ARG A 441 -68.42 -8.21 -8.08
N LEU A 442 -69.01 -7.45 -7.16
CA LEU A 442 -68.29 -6.61 -6.21
C LEU A 442 -67.56 -7.48 -5.17
N ARG A 443 -68.20 -8.55 -4.68
CA ARG A 443 -67.59 -9.53 -3.76
C ARG A 443 -66.40 -10.25 -4.39
N THR A 444 -66.54 -10.71 -5.63
CA THR A 444 -65.42 -11.32 -6.37
C THR A 444 -64.29 -10.30 -6.65
N SER A 445 -64.62 -9.02 -6.85
CA SER A 445 -63.61 -7.96 -6.98
C SER A 445 -62.84 -7.73 -5.67
N VAL A 446 -63.51 -7.82 -4.50
CA VAL A 446 -62.86 -7.75 -3.17
C VAL A 446 -61.91 -8.92 -2.93
N GLU A 447 -62.30 -10.13 -3.32
CA GLU A 447 -61.45 -11.32 -3.24
C GLU A 447 -60.21 -11.16 -4.13
N GLY A 448 -60.39 -10.71 -5.39
CA GLY A 448 -59.29 -10.43 -6.32
C GLY A 448 -58.31 -9.37 -5.82
N LEU A 449 -58.81 -8.24 -5.27
CA LEU A 449 -57.95 -7.22 -4.66
C LEU A 449 -57.16 -7.76 -3.45
N GLY A 450 -57.73 -8.69 -2.70
CA GLY A 450 -57.06 -9.37 -1.60
C GLY A 450 -55.90 -10.26 -2.06
N GLU A 451 -56.10 -10.99 -3.16
CA GLU A 451 -55.06 -11.83 -3.75
C GLU A 451 -53.91 -10.98 -4.29
N VAL A 452 -54.21 -9.88 -4.99
CA VAL A 452 -53.23 -8.90 -5.47
C VAL A 452 -52.38 -8.33 -4.32
N ALA A 453 -53.01 -7.91 -3.21
CA ALA A 453 -52.27 -7.37 -2.06
C ALA A 453 -51.34 -8.42 -1.41
N ALA A 454 -51.79 -9.68 -1.34
CA ALA A 454 -50.96 -10.77 -0.81
C ALA A 454 -49.73 -11.03 -1.70
N GLN A 455 -49.92 -11.04 -3.02
CA GLN A 455 -48.84 -11.19 -3.99
C GLN A 455 -47.82 -10.04 -3.90
N LEU A 456 -48.29 -8.79 -3.80
CA LEU A 456 -47.44 -7.60 -3.62
C LEU A 456 -46.61 -7.65 -2.34
N ASN A 457 -47.20 -8.05 -1.21
CA ASN A 457 -46.47 -8.22 0.04
C ASN A 457 -45.43 -9.34 -0.03
N GLY A 458 -45.78 -10.46 -0.67
CA GLY A 458 -44.85 -11.57 -0.92
C GLY A 458 -43.64 -11.12 -1.74
N PHE A 459 -43.87 -10.32 -2.78
CA PHE A 459 -42.82 -9.74 -3.60
C PHE A 459 -41.94 -8.74 -2.82
N ASN A 460 -42.56 -7.83 -2.05
CA ASN A 460 -41.85 -6.84 -1.23
C ASN A 460 -40.89 -7.50 -0.23
N ASN A 461 -41.32 -8.58 0.43
CA ASN A 461 -40.49 -9.31 1.39
C ASN A 461 -39.26 -9.96 0.73
N ARG A 462 -39.40 -10.50 -0.48
CA ARG A 462 -38.28 -11.12 -1.21
C ARG A 462 -37.27 -10.09 -1.69
N LEU A 463 -37.73 -8.96 -2.23
CA LEU A 463 -36.85 -7.84 -2.57
C LEU A 463 -36.09 -7.30 -1.36
N SER A 464 -36.75 -7.23 -0.19
CA SER A 464 -36.09 -6.85 1.05
C SER A 464 -34.98 -7.83 1.45
N SER A 465 -35.20 -9.14 1.27
CA SER A 465 -34.17 -10.17 1.51
C SER A 465 -32.96 -10.01 0.59
N VAL A 466 -33.19 -9.72 -0.70
CA VAL A 466 -32.12 -9.44 -1.67
C VAL A 466 -31.33 -8.18 -1.27
N ALA A 467 -32.03 -7.10 -0.89
CA ALA A 467 -31.39 -5.86 -0.45
C ALA A 467 -30.54 -6.05 0.82
N GLN A 468 -31.00 -6.87 1.77
CA GLN A 468 -30.27 -7.17 3.00
C GLN A 468 -29.00 -7.99 2.73
N PHE A 469 -29.03 -8.89 1.74
CA PHE A 469 -27.88 -9.69 1.34
C PHE A 469 -26.77 -8.84 0.69
N LEU A 470 -27.15 -7.80 -0.05
CA LEU A 470 -26.25 -7.06 -0.93
C LEU A 470 -25.44 -5.93 -0.28
N SER A 471 -25.62 -5.64 1.04
CA SER A 471 -25.26 -4.45 1.87
C SER A 471 -24.15 -3.42 1.52
N LEU A 472 -23.43 -3.51 0.39
CA LEU A 472 -22.22 -2.78 0.05
C LEU A 472 -22.20 -2.12 -1.36
N GLY A 473 -23.32 -1.68 -1.95
CA GLY A 473 -23.28 -1.01 -3.28
C GLY A 473 -24.41 -0.02 -3.63
N ASP A 474 -24.16 0.84 -4.62
CA ASP A 474 -25.06 1.90 -5.11
C ASP A 474 -26.44 1.37 -5.59
N GLY A 475 -26.54 0.10 -6.01
CA GLY A 475 -27.79 -0.53 -6.43
C GLY A 475 -28.77 -0.85 -5.29
N ILE A 476 -28.37 -0.69 -4.03
CA ILE A 476 -29.22 -0.95 -2.86
C ILE A 476 -30.25 0.15 -2.66
N GLU A 477 -29.88 1.41 -2.94
CA GLU A 477 -30.75 2.55 -2.69
C GLU A 477 -32.01 2.50 -3.56
N SER A 478 -31.86 2.07 -4.81
CA SER A 478 -32.98 1.86 -5.73
C SER A 478 -33.85 0.66 -5.33
N LEU A 479 -33.27 -0.47 -4.90
CA LEU A 479 -34.01 -1.62 -4.34
C LEU A 479 -34.80 -1.22 -3.08
N LEU A 480 -34.20 -0.42 -2.20
CA LEU A 480 -34.86 0.12 -1.01
C LEU A 480 -35.96 1.13 -1.35
N SER A 481 -35.77 1.93 -2.40
CA SER A 481 -36.83 2.83 -2.88
C SER A 481 -38.01 2.04 -3.46
N ALA A 482 -37.73 0.98 -4.21
CA ALA A 482 -38.75 0.11 -4.80
C ALA A 482 -39.58 -0.60 -3.72
N THR A 483 -38.92 -1.19 -2.72
CA THR A 483 -39.63 -1.83 -1.59
C THR A 483 -40.54 -0.87 -0.84
N ARG A 484 -40.11 0.38 -0.61
CA ARG A 484 -40.98 1.42 -0.01
C ARG A 484 -42.19 1.73 -0.89
N THR A 485 -42.00 1.90 -2.20
CA THR A 485 -43.12 2.19 -3.12
C THR A 485 -44.10 1.03 -3.25
N LEU A 486 -43.61 -0.20 -3.25
CA LEU A 486 -44.46 -1.41 -3.30
C LEU A 486 -45.21 -1.63 -1.99
N GLY A 487 -44.58 -1.34 -0.85
CA GLY A 487 -45.24 -1.31 0.45
C GLY A 487 -46.42 -0.34 0.48
N ALA A 488 -46.21 0.90 0.02
CA ALA A 488 -47.26 1.90 -0.07
C ALA A 488 -48.41 1.49 -1.01
N LEU A 489 -48.11 0.87 -2.14
CA LEU A 489 -49.12 0.36 -3.07
C LEU A 489 -49.95 -0.77 -2.43
N SER A 490 -49.27 -1.71 -1.76
CA SER A 490 -49.92 -2.82 -1.05
C SER A 490 -50.85 -2.33 0.06
N GLU A 491 -50.40 -1.37 0.86
CA GLU A 491 -51.21 -0.72 1.89
C GLU A 491 -52.44 0.00 1.30
N GLY A 492 -52.28 0.68 0.16
CA GLY A 492 -53.39 1.31 -0.56
C GLY A 492 -54.46 0.31 -1.00
N ILE A 493 -54.05 -0.80 -1.63
CA ILE A 493 -54.96 -1.86 -2.07
C ILE A 493 -55.65 -2.54 -0.88
N ALA A 494 -54.92 -2.76 0.22
CA ALA A 494 -55.49 -3.33 1.44
C ALA A 494 -56.53 -2.40 2.08
N ALA A 495 -56.27 -1.09 2.11
CA ALA A 495 -57.22 -0.09 2.61
C ALA A 495 -58.49 -0.05 1.74
N GLN A 496 -58.36 -0.16 0.41
CA GLN A 496 -59.52 -0.23 -0.50
C GLN A 496 -60.30 -1.53 -0.35
N LYS A 497 -59.64 -2.68 -0.19
CA LYS A 497 -60.33 -3.93 0.13
C LYS A 497 -61.23 -3.76 1.36
N GLN A 498 -60.69 -3.14 2.42
CA GLN A 498 -61.45 -2.86 3.63
C GLN A 498 -62.64 -1.92 3.35
N ALA A 499 -62.43 -0.87 2.55
CA ALA A 499 -63.48 0.07 2.19
C ALA A 499 -64.62 -0.60 1.39
N VAL A 500 -64.29 -1.38 0.36
CA VAL A 500 -65.28 -2.08 -0.47
C VAL A 500 -65.99 -3.19 0.31
N ALA A 501 -65.29 -3.92 1.17
CA ALA A 501 -65.91 -4.90 2.06
C ALA A 501 -66.87 -4.24 3.07
N SER A 502 -66.47 -3.11 3.66
CA SER A 502 -67.34 -2.35 4.57
C SER A 502 -68.58 -1.81 3.87
N PHE A 503 -68.44 -1.36 2.61
CA PHE A 503 -69.58 -0.95 1.78
C PHE A 503 -70.53 -2.10 1.50
N ALA A 504 -70.00 -3.25 1.07
CA ALA A 504 -70.82 -4.43 0.80
C ALA A 504 -71.64 -4.85 2.03
N GLU A 505 -71.05 -4.78 3.23
CA GLU A 505 -71.77 -5.05 4.48
C GLU A 505 -72.81 -3.95 4.82
N GLN A 506 -72.46 -2.67 4.64
CA GLN A 506 -73.38 -1.56 4.84
C GLN A 506 -74.60 -1.61 3.89
N MET A 507 -74.41 -2.15 2.68
CA MET A 507 -75.46 -2.31 1.69
C MET A 507 -76.41 -3.49 1.96
N ARG A 508 -76.10 -4.37 2.92
CA ARG A 508 -76.90 -5.58 3.19
C ARG A 508 -78.35 -5.27 3.56
N GLU A 509 -78.56 -4.27 4.40
CA GLU A 509 -79.90 -3.85 4.85
C GLU A 509 -80.67 -3.04 3.79
N PRO A 510 -80.07 -2.03 3.13
CA PRO A 510 -80.66 -1.36 1.97
C PRO A 510 -81.08 -2.35 0.88
N LEU A 511 -80.30 -3.40 0.63
CA LEU A 511 -80.65 -4.41 -0.36
C LEU A 511 -81.91 -5.19 -0.02
N ALA A 512 -82.04 -5.61 1.24
CA ALA A 512 -83.23 -6.30 1.69
C ALA A 512 -84.48 -5.42 1.52
N ALA A 513 -84.36 -4.10 1.76
CA ALA A 513 -85.43 -3.14 1.52
C ALA A 513 -85.75 -2.95 0.02
N VAL A 514 -84.74 -2.97 -0.83
CA VAL A 514 -84.85 -2.92 -2.30
C VAL A 514 -85.55 -4.17 -2.84
N GLU A 515 -85.16 -5.36 -2.39
CA GLU A 515 -85.81 -6.62 -2.78
C GLU A 515 -87.28 -6.67 -2.33
N TYR A 516 -87.54 -6.25 -1.10
CA TYR A 516 -88.90 -6.16 -0.56
C TYR A 516 -89.77 -5.17 -1.35
N TRP A 517 -89.22 -4.01 -1.70
CA TRP A 517 -89.90 -3.05 -2.57
C TRP A 517 -90.19 -3.61 -3.96
N ARG A 518 -89.22 -4.30 -4.57
CA ARG A 518 -89.38 -4.94 -5.89
C ARG A 518 -90.49 -5.97 -5.88
N GLU A 519 -90.58 -6.79 -4.83
CA GLU A 519 -91.66 -7.77 -4.68
C GLU A 519 -93.04 -7.07 -4.65
N LYS A 520 -93.15 -5.97 -3.91
CA LYS A 520 -94.37 -5.16 -3.82
C LYS A 520 -94.74 -4.47 -5.14
N VAL A 521 -93.74 -3.94 -5.85
CA VAL A 521 -93.87 -3.38 -7.20
C VAL A 521 -94.41 -4.39 -8.19
N LEU A 522 -93.80 -5.58 -8.27
CA LEU A 522 -94.19 -6.63 -9.21
C LEU A 522 -95.62 -7.11 -8.91
N ARG A 523 -95.94 -7.23 -7.62
CA ARG A 523 -97.30 -7.54 -7.18
C ARG A 523 -98.30 -6.48 -7.62
N PHE A 524 -98.01 -5.19 -7.39
CA PHE A 524 -98.85 -4.09 -7.83
C PHE A 524 -99.08 -4.10 -9.35
N GLN A 525 -98.02 -4.29 -10.14
CA GLN A 525 -98.10 -4.35 -11.62
C GLN A 525 -98.93 -5.53 -12.13
N SER A 526 -98.86 -6.69 -11.47
CA SER A 526 -99.68 -7.86 -11.83
C SER A 526 -101.16 -7.71 -11.46
N GLU A 527 -101.48 -6.89 -10.46
CA GLU A 527 -102.83 -6.70 -9.95
C GLU A 527 -103.53 -5.45 -10.52
N VAL A 528 -102.76 -4.47 -11.01
CA VAL A 528 -103.27 -3.19 -11.55
C VAL A 528 -102.58 -2.89 -12.89
N THR A 529 -103.27 -3.17 -13.99
CA THR A 529 -102.77 -2.95 -15.36
C THR A 529 -103.39 -1.77 -16.07
N ASP A 530 -104.50 -1.23 -15.56
CA ASP A 530 -105.18 -0.03 -16.09
C ASP A 530 -105.85 0.75 -14.95
N TYR A 531 -106.09 2.04 -15.17
CA TYR A 531 -106.68 2.97 -14.21
C TYR A 531 -108.09 2.56 -13.78
N ASP A 532 -108.85 1.94 -14.69
CA ASP A 532 -110.18 1.40 -14.37
C ASP A 532 -110.11 0.25 -13.37
N GLN A 533 -109.05 -0.58 -13.39
CA GLN A 533 -108.84 -1.64 -12.39
C GLN A 533 -108.44 -1.06 -11.04
N LEU A 534 -107.63 -0.01 -11.03
CA LEU A 534 -107.27 0.72 -9.82
C LEU A 534 -108.51 1.35 -9.15
N LEU A 535 -109.42 1.91 -9.95
CA LEU A 535 -110.70 2.46 -9.48
C LEU A 535 -111.68 1.36 -9.04
N ALA A 536 -111.75 0.23 -9.76
CA ALA A 536 -112.61 -0.91 -9.43
C ALA A 536 -112.26 -1.56 -8.09
N LEU A 537 -110.99 -1.48 -7.67
CA LEU A 537 -110.52 -1.90 -6.35
C LEU A 537 -110.97 -0.96 -5.22
N GLY A 538 -111.50 0.23 -5.53
CA GLY A 538 -112.05 1.18 -4.57
C GLY A 538 -111.06 1.53 -3.44
N GLY A 539 -111.51 1.41 -2.19
CA GLY A 539 -110.67 1.66 -1.01
C GLY A 539 -109.41 0.78 -0.95
N ALA A 540 -109.48 -0.46 -1.43
CA ALA A 540 -108.35 -1.39 -1.45
C ALA A 540 -107.28 -1.00 -2.50
N GLY A 541 -107.68 -0.37 -3.61
CA GLY A 541 -106.74 0.14 -4.62
C GLY A 541 -105.92 1.32 -4.10
N ARG A 542 -106.57 2.21 -3.34
CA ARG A 542 -105.93 3.35 -2.68
C ARG A 542 -104.98 2.90 -1.56
N GLU A 543 -105.37 1.89 -0.78
CA GLU A 543 -104.53 1.28 0.25
C GLU A 543 -103.28 0.61 -0.34
N ARG A 544 -103.39 -0.09 -1.49
CA ARG A 544 -102.23 -0.68 -2.18
C ARG A 544 -101.26 0.36 -2.74
N LEU A 545 -101.78 1.45 -3.31
CA LEU A 545 -100.95 2.55 -3.78
C LEU A 545 -100.22 3.22 -2.60
N ASP A 546 -100.91 3.42 -1.47
CA ASP A 546 -100.31 3.98 -0.25
C ASP A 546 -99.26 3.03 0.37
N ASP A 547 -99.49 1.71 0.38
CA ASP A 547 -98.49 0.71 0.81
C ASP A 547 -97.25 0.76 -0.10
N LEU A 548 -97.45 0.85 -1.42
CA LEU A 548 -96.34 0.95 -2.37
C LEU A 548 -95.52 2.24 -2.20
N ILE A 549 -96.18 3.39 -2.04
CA ILE A 549 -95.51 4.68 -1.79
C ILE A 549 -94.72 4.62 -0.48
N MET A 550 -95.31 4.09 0.59
CA MET A 550 -94.63 3.95 1.89
C MET A 550 -93.39 3.04 1.81
N VAL A 551 -93.50 1.90 1.12
CA VAL A 551 -92.35 1.01 0.93
C VAL A 551 -91.30 1.68 0.04
N THR A 552 -91.71 2.46 -0.96
CA THR A 552 -90.81 3.26 -1.80
C THR A 552 -90.04 4.27 -0.97
N ASP A 553 -90.73 5.06 -0.13
CA ASP A 553 -90.12 6.06 0.75
C ASP A 553 -89.10 5.43 1.69
N ARG A 554 -89.47 4.32 2.32
CA ARG A 554 -88.58 3.60 3.24
C ARG A 554 -87.34 3.09 2.52
N THR A 555 -87.51 2.51 1.33
CA THR A 555 -86.39 1.99 0.53
C THR A 555 -85.49 3.11 0.02
N VAL A 556 -86.05 4.22 -0.48
CA VAL A 556 -85.25 5.38 -0.91
C VAL A 556 -84.48 5.99 0.25
N ALA A 557 -85.07 6.09 1.44
CA ALA A 557 -84.40 6.60 2.64
C ALA A 557 -83.23 5.71 3.09
N LEU A 558 -83.45 4.39 3.20
CA LEU A 558 -82.41 3.43 3.60
C LEU A 558 -81.26 3.37 2.60
N VAL A 559 -81.55 3.46 1.29
CA VAL A 559 -80.52 3.45 0.25
C VAL A 559 -79.76 4.79 0.19
N ALA A 560 -80.42 5.93 0.48
CA ALA A 560 -79.76 7.24 0.53
C ALA A 560 -78.80 7.40 1.73
N GLU A 561 -79.03 6.68 2.83
CA GLU A 561 -78.18 6.70 4.03
C GLU A 561 -76.82 6.02 3.82
N ALA A 562 -76.70 5.14 2.82
CA ALA A 562 -75.47 4.38 2.56
C ALA A 562 -74.35 5.15 1.82
N ASP A 563 -74.59 6.42 1.45
CA ASP A 563 -73.65 7.35 0.80
C ASP A 563 -72.55 6.73 -0.11
N PRO A 564 -72.86 6.41 -1.37
CA PRO A 564 -71.90 5.80 -2.30
C PRO A 564 -70.79 6.76 -2.76
N THR A 565 -70.88 8.06 -2.46
CA THR A 565 -69.91 9.06 -2.96
C THR A 565 -68.53 8.92 -2.31
N GLY A 566 -68.49 8.52 -1.04
CA GLY A 566 -67.24 8.32 -0.30
C GLY A 566 -66.34 7.22 -0.89
N ILE A 567 -66.91 6.08 -1.28
CA ILE A 567 -66.17 4.94 -1.86
C ILE A 567 -65.79 5.19 -3.32
N SER A 568 -66.59 5.96 -4.05
CA SER A 568 -66.28 6.34 -5.43
C SER A 568 -64.92 7.04 -5.53
N GLY A 569 -64.66 8.01 -4.65
CA GLY A 569 -63.38 8.72 -4.60
C GLY A 569 -62.21 7.81 -4.20
N THR A 570 -62.44 6.85 -3.30
CA THR A 570 -61.42 5.87 -2.92
C THR A 570 -61.07 4.95 -4.09
N LEU A 571 -62.05 4.48 -4.87
CA LEU A 571 -61.85 3.59 -6.02
C LEU A 571 -61.26 4.29 -7.25
N GLU A 572 -61.59 5.57 -7.46
CA GLU A 572 -61.03 6.39 -8.55
C GLU A 572 -59.51 6.52 -8.47
N GLY A 573 -58.91 6.51 -7.27
CA GLY A 573 -57.46 6.62 -7.08
C GLY A 573 -56.63 5.47 -7.68
N LEU A 574 -57.19 4.26 -7.78
CA LEU A 574 -56.54 3.10 -8.44
C LEU A 574 -56.95 2.93 -9.91
N ALA A 575 -58.18 3.30 -10.25
CA ALA A 575 -58.69 3.22 -11.62
C ALA A 575 -58.11 4.33 -12.51
N GLY A 576 -57.74 5.46 -11.91
CA GLY A 576 -56.97 6.51 -12.56
C GLY A 576 -55.53 6.08 -12.81
N ASN A 577 -54.94 6.58 -13.89
CA ASN A 577 -53.51 6.48 -14.18
C ASN A 577 -52.71 7.27 -13.12
N GLY A 578 -52.63 6.78 -11.89
CA GLY A 578 -51.91 7.41 -10.80
C GLY A 578 -50.42 7.55 -11.13
N GLU A 579 -49.87 8.72 -10.88
CA GLU A 579 -48.50 9.18 -11.17
C GLU A 579 -47.39 8.44 -10.39
N GLY A 580 -47.69 7.28 -9.80
CA GLY A 580 -46.77 6.43 -9.04
C GLY A 580 -46.39 5.15 -9.78
N LYS A 581 -46.09 5.20 -11.09
CA LYS A 581 -45.57 4.02 -11.81
C LYS A 581 -44.23 3.63 -11.21
N VAL A 582 -44.22 2.57 -10.41
CA VAL A 582 -42.97 1.87 -10.05
C VAL A 582 -42.23 1.59 -11.35
N ASN A 583 -40.99 2.06 -11.47
CA ASN A 583 -40.16 1.85 -12.66
C ASN A 583 -39.67 0.40 -12.69
N LEU A 584 -40.58 -0.54 -12.94
CA LEU A 584 -40.31 -1.97 -13.05
C LEU A 584 -39.23 -2.29 -14.10
N PRO A 585 -39.18 -1.63 -15.28
CA PRO A 585 -38.09 -1.83 -16.23
C PRO A 585 -36.73 -1.43 -15.66
N GLY A 586 -36.64 -0.30 -14.95
CA GLY A 586 -35.40 0.14 -14.31
C GLY A 586 -34.93 -0.82 -13.20
N LEU A 587 -35.87 -1.35 -12.42
CA LEU A 587 -35.60 -2.33 -11.37
C LEU A 587 -35.14 -3.68 -11.96
N SER A 588 -35.77 -4.14 -13.04
CA SER A 588 -35.36 -5.35 -13.77
C SER A 588 -33.96 -5.20 -14.37
N ALA A 589 -33.64 -4.04 -14.96
CA ALA A 589 -32.29 -3.77 -15.47
C ALA A 589 -31.25 -3.83 -14.35
N GLN A 590 -31.51 -3.24 -13.19
CA GLN A 590 -30.58 -3.27 -12.05
C GLN A 590 -30.40 -4.67 -11.46
N ILE A 591 -31.47 -5.46 -11.33
CA ILE A 591 -31.35 -6.87 -10.92
C ILE A 591 -30.51 -7.65 -11.94
N GLY A 592 -30.69 -7.37 -13.24
CA GLY A 592 -29.88 -7.93 -14.33
C GLY A 592 -28.41 -7.53 -14.25
N ASP A 593 -28.12 -6.26 -13.94
CA ASP A 593 -26.76 -5.75 -13.79
C ASP A 593 -26.05 -6.39 -12.58
N ILE A 594 -26.76 -6.54 -11.45
CA ILE A 594 -26.24 -7.23 -10.27
C ILE A 594 -25.92 -8.68 -10.61
N ARG A 595 -26.83 -9.38 -11.29
CA ARG A 595 -26.64 -10.76 -11.75
C ARG A 595 -25.42 -10.87 -12.68
N ALA A 596 -25.25 -9.95 -13.63
CA ALA A 596 -24.13 -9.92 -14.55
C ALA A 596 -22.78 -9.61 -13.85
N SER A 597 -22.83 -8.93 -12.71
CA SER A 597 -21.65 -8.57 -11.91
C SER A 597 -21.21 -9.67 -10.95
N LEU A 598 -22.05 -10.69 -10.71
CA LEU A 598 -21.66 -11.83 -9.87
C LEU A 598 -20.58 -12.67 -10.56
N PRO A 599 -19.59 -13.21 -9.81
CA PRO A 599 -18.58 -14.08 -10.39
C PRO A 599 -19.21 -15.28 -11.10
N ASN A 600 -19.12 -15.33 -12.43
CA ASN A 600 -19.54 -16.48 -13.24
C ASN A 600 -18.49 -17.61 -13.21
N LEU A 601 -18.04 -17.96 -12.00
CA LEU A 601 -17.06 -19.00 -11.74
C LEU A 601 -17.74 -20.13 -10.99
N ARG A 602 -17.44 -21.39 -11.35
CA ARG A 602 -17.82 -22.58 -10.58
C ARG A 602 -17.11 -22.61 -9.23
N ASP A 603 -17.63 -23.37 -8.27
CA ASP A 603 -17.03 -23.43 -6.94
C ASP A 603 -15.58 -23.94 -6.98
N GLU A 604 -15.28 -24.90 -7.86
CA GLU A 604 -13.91 -25.34 -8.11
C GLU A 604 -12.99 -24.27 -8.70
N GLU A 605 -13.51 -23.34 -9.52
CA GLU A 605 -12.71 -22.26 -10.09
C GLU A 605 -12.41 -21.21 -9.03
N ILE A 606 -13.37 -20.92 -8.16
CA ILE A 606 -13.19 -20.05 -6.99
C ILE A 606 -12.18 -20.69 -6.04
N GLY A 607 -12.39 -21.94 -5.63
CA GLY A 607 -11.49 -22.65 -4.71
C GLY A 607 -10.09 -22.84 -5.26
N ARG A 608 -9.95 -23.15 -6.56
CA ARG A 608 -8.64 -23.24 -7.22
C ARG A 608 -7.97 -21.88 -7.33
N SER A 609 -8.71 -20.81 -7.61
CA SER A 609 -8.17 -19.45 -7.65
C SER A 609 -7.68 -19.01 -6.27
N VAL A 610 -8.45 -19.29 -5.21
CA VAL A 610 -8.03 -19.07 -3.82
C VAL A 610 -6.76 -19.86 -3.50
N ALA A 611 -6.70 -21.15 -3.88
CA ALA A 611 -5.53 -21.99 -3.66
C ALA A 611 -4.30 -21.50 -4.46
N VAL A 612 -4.47 -21.01 -5.69
CA VAL A 612 -3.38 -20.44 -6.51
C VAL A 612 -2.91 -19.10 -5.93
N ILE A 613 -3.83 -18.26 -5.46
CA ILE A 613 -3.46 -17.01 -4.78
C ILE A 613 -2.70 -17.36 -3.49
N GLU A 614 -3.19 -18.29 -2.68
CA GLU A 614 -2.51 -18.74 -1.47
C GLU A 614 -1.14 -19.35 -1.78
N GLN A 615 -1.02 -20.15 -2.82
CA GLN A 615 0.26 -20.68 -3.29
C GLN A 615 1.18 -19.54 -3.75
N TYR A 616 0.71 -18.58 -4.55
CA TYR A 616 1.56 -17.49 -5.03
C TYR A 616 2.00 -16.55 -3.90
N VAL A 617 1.12 -16.31 -2.94
CA VAL A 617 1.39 -15.55 -1.71
C VAL A 617 2.36 -16.30 -0.79
N GLY A 618 2.26 -17.64 -0.72
CA GLY A 618 3.10 -18.51 0.11
C GLY A 618 4.47 -18.90 -0.51
N ASP A 619 4.51 -19.24 -1.80
CA ASP A 619 5.70 -19.65 -2.57
C ASP A 619 6.65 -18.47 -2.86
N GLN A 620 6.17 -17.23 -2.75
CA GLN A 620 7.05 -16.09 -2.56
C GLN A 620 7.60 -16.11 -1.14
N ALA A 621 8.53 -17.05 -0.94
CA ALA A 621 9.11 -17.48 0.30
C ALA A 621 9.20 -16.36 1.36
N TYR A 622 8.69 -16.67 2.55
CA TYR A 622 8.81 -15.91 3.79
C TYR A 622 7.83 -14.75 4.04
N ALA A 623 6.80 -14.50 3.23
CA ALA A 623 5.86 -13.41 3.54
C ALA A 623 4.92 -13.73 4.74
N GLY A 624 4.46 -14.98 4.87
CA GLY A 624 3.63 -15.42 6.02
C GLY A 624 4.41 -15.96 7.22
N GLU A 625 5.71 -16.21 7.07
CA GLU A 625 6.54 -16.77 8.14
C GLU A 625 7.35 -15.69 8.87
N LYS A 626 7.17 -14.41 8.53
CA LYS A 626 7.80 -13.32 9.26
C LYS A 626 6.91 -12.10 9.41
N VAL A 627 6.94 -11.51 10.60
CA VAL A 627 6.36 -10.20 10.90
C VAL A 627 7.50 -9.23 11.13
N GLN A 628 7.44 -8.06 10.51
CA GLN A 628 8.48 -7.05 10.64
C GLN A 628 7.90 -5.77 11.23
N LEU A 629 8.41 -5.35 12.39
CA LEU A 629 7.98 -4.16 13.10
C LEU A 629 9.10 -3.13 13.10
N LEU A 630 8.79 -1.90 12.70
CA LEU A 630 9.68 -0.76 12.86
C LEU A 630 9.46 -0.16 14.25
N THR A 631 10.53 -0.09 15.04
CA THR A 631 10.51 0.44 16.41
C THR A 631 11.56 1.51 16.60
N ASP A 632 11.33 2.45 17.51
CA ASP A 632 12.37 3.34 18.02
C ASP A 632 13.10 2.75 19.25
N GLN A 633 13.97 3.52 19.90
CA GLN A 633 14.68 3.09 21.11
C GLN A 633 13.87 3.17 22.41
N THR A 634 12.59 3.57 22.39
CA THR A 634 11.78 3.66 23.62
C THR A 634 11.56 2.28 24.26
N LEU A 635 11.47 1.24 23.43
CA LEU A 635 11.33 -0.14 23.87
C LEU A 635 12.69 -0.85 23.92
N THR A 636 12.99 -1.45 25.07
CA THR A 636 14.18 -2.31 25.21
C THR A 636 13.93 -3.65 24.50
N VAL A 637 14.97 -4.23 23.89
CA VAL A 637 14.89 -5.56 23.22
C VAL A 637 14.30 -6.63 24.14
N SER A 638 14.61 -6.59 25.44
CA SER A 638 14.04 -7.50 26.45
C SER A 638 12.55 -7.30 26.67
N ALA A 639 12.06 -6.06 26.63
CA ALA A 639 10.63 -5.75 26.76
C ALA A 639 9.86 -6.27 25.55
N ILE A 640 10.39 -6.05 24.35
CA ILE A 640 9.84 -6.56 23.08
C ILE A 640 9.72 -8.09 23.13
N LYS A 641 10.80 -8.79 23.50
CA LYS A 641 10.79 -10.26 23.63
C LYS A 641 9.81 -10.77 24.68
N ASN A 642 9.64 -10.06 25.80
CA ASN A 642 8.70 -10.46 26.85
C ASN A 642 7.24 -10.29 26.42
N THR A 643 6.91 -9.22 25.71
CA THR A 643 5.57 -8.99 25.17
C THR A 643 5.23 -10.02 24.10
N ILE A 644 6.15 -10.29 23.18
CA ILE A 644 5.98 -11.34 22.16
C ILE A 644 5.73 -12.71 22.82
N ARG A 645 6.49 -13.06 23.86
CA ARG A 645 6.32 -14.33 24.57
C ARG A 645 5.02 -14.42 25.39
N ARG A 646 4.39 -13.29 25.71
CA ARG A 646 3.10 -13.25 26.44
C ARG A 646 1.92 -13.34 25.48
N GLU A 647 2.00 -12.66 24.35
CA GLU A 647 0.92 -12.58 23.36
C GLU A 647 0.96 -13.73 22.33
N SER A 648 2.11 -14.38 22.15
CA SER A 648 2.28 -15.47 21.18
C SER A 648 2.42 -16.81 21.91
N GLU A 649 1.48 -17.74 21.66
CA GLU A 649 1.52 -19.11 22.20
C GLU A 649 2.63 -19.97 21.59
N ASP A 650 3.09 -19.61 20.38
CA ASP A 650 4.11 -20.34 19.61
C ASP A 650 5.56 -19.89 19.88
N GLN A 651 6.52 -20.78 19.59
CA GLN A 651 7.95 -20.45 19.62
C GLN A 651 8.32 -19.55 18.44
N VAL A 652 8.23 -18.24 18.63
CA VAL A 652 8.64 -17.22 17.65
C VAL A 652 10.09 -16.81 17.89
N ASP A 653 10.93 -16.86 16.84
CA ASP A 653 12.30 -16.33 16.91
C ASP A 653 12.30 -14.82 16.65
N VAL A 654 13.03 -14.05 17.45
CA VAL A 654 13.01 -12.58 17.40
C VAL A 654 14.41 -12.06 17.12
N VAL A 655 14.57 -11.46 15.94
CA VAL A 655 15.79 -10.87 15.43
C VAL A 655 15.64 -9.36 15.38
N VAL A 656 16.65 -8.62 15.85
CA VAL A 656 16.66 -7.15 15.79
C VAL A 656 17.76 -6.71 14.84
N LEU A 657 17.39 -5.96 13.80
CA LEU A 657 18.26 -5.52 12.72
C LEU A 657 18.35 -3.98 12.68
N PRO A 658 19.49 -3.41 12.26
CA PRO A 658 19.56 -1.99 11.94
C PRO A 658 18.70 -1.69 10.70
N ILE A 659 18.13 -0.48 10.64
CA ILE A 659 17.25 -0.09 9.53
C ILE A 659 17.98 0.41 8.27
N GLY A 660 19.32 0.46 8.30
CA GLY A 660 20.17 0.88 7.18
C GLY A 660 21.64 1.04 7.60
N ALA A 661 22.53 1.20 6.62
CA ALA A 661 23.96 1.39 6.84
C ALA A 661 24.55 2.45 5.91
N ILE A 662 25.40 3.33 6.45
CA ILE A 662 26.09 4.33 5.65
C ILE A 662 27.19 3.67 4.81
N GLN A 663 27.16 3.88 3.50
CA GLN A 663 28.16 3.40 2.58
C GLN A 663 29.18 4.51 2.26
N PRO A 664 30.50 4.25 2.40
CA PRO A 664 31.51 5.23 2.02
C PRO A 664 31.50 5.45 0.49
N ASN A 665 31.59 6.71 0.07
CA ASN A 665 31.61 7.06 -1.35
C ASN A 665 32.96 6.67 -1.98
N LEU A 666 32.93 5.78 -2.98
CA LEU A 666 34.12 5.25 -3.67
C LEU A 666 35.04 6.35 -4.23
N ARG A 667 34.50 7.44 -4.79
CA ARG A 667 35.33 8.51 -5.38
C ARG A 667 36.02 9.33 -4.29
N GLY A 668 35.31 9.62 -3.20
CA GLY A 668 35.89 10.24 -2.00
C GLY A 668 37.00 9.39 -1.38
N GLU A 669 36.82 8.06 -1.37
CA GLU A 669 37.84 7.12 -0.89
C GLU A 669 39.09 7.12 -1.78
N VAL A 670 38.92 7.14 -3.10
CA VAL A 670 40.03 7.23 -4.07
C VAL A 670 40.80 8.54 -3.90
N PHE A 671 40.11 9.68 -3.77
CA PHE A 671 40.77 10.97 -3.51
C PHE A 671 41.45 11.03 -2.13
N ARG A 672 40.91 10.37 -1.12
CA ARG A 672 41.59 10.21 0.18
C ARG A 672 42.90 9.44 0.02
N VAL A 673 42.87 8.31 -0.69
CA VAL A 673 44.06 7.49 -0.97
C VAL A 673 45.09 8.27 -1.79
N LEU A 674 44.67 9.08 -2.77
CA LEU A 674 45.59 9.93 -3.54
C LEU A 674 46.28 10.99 -2.68
N GLY A 675 45.52 11.64 -1.80
CA GLY A 675 46.08 12.57 -0.81
C GLY A 675 47.12 11.88 0.09
N GLU A 676 46.84 10.63 0.47
CA GLU A 676 47.75 9.79 1.26
C GLU A 676 49.01 9.36 0.48
N VAL A 677 48.88 9.08 -0.82
CA VAL A 677 50.03 8.81 -1.71
C VAL A 677 50.93 10.04 -1.83
N ARG A 678 50.36 11.24 -1.96
CA ARG A 678 51.12 12.50 -2.05
C ARG A 678 51.98 12.72 -0.81
N THR A 679 51.40 12.60 0.38
CA THR A 679 52.12 12.78 1.66
C THR A 679 53.19 11.71 1.85
N THR A 680 52.92 10.48 1.40
CA THR A 680 53.87 9.36 1.44
C THR A 680 55.06 9.55 0.49
N ILE A 681 54.84 10.02 -0.75
CA ILE A 681 55.91 10.34 -1.70
C ILE A 681 56.81 11.45 -1.14
N ALA A 682 56.20 12.47 -0.51
CA ALA A 682 56.95 13.53 0.16
C ALA A 682 57.82 12.96 1.29
N ALA A 683 57.26 12.08 2.12
CA ALA A 683 57.96 11.41 3.22
C ALA A 683 59.14 10.56 2.74
N LEU A 684 58.94 9.73 1.72
CA LEU A 684 59.99 8.89 1.15
C LEU A 684 61.10 9.73 0.52
N SER A 685 60.74 10.83 -0.15
CA SER A 685 61.70 11.77 -0.72
C SER A 685 62.53 12.46 0.36
N VAL A 686 61.91 12.95 1.45
CA VAL A 686 62.64 13.52 2.60
C VAL A 686 63.56 12.48 3.22
N PHE A 687 63.13 11.22 3.31
CA PHE A 687 63.95 10.15 3.85
C PHE A 687 65.20 9.86 3.01
N VAL A 688 65.05 9.72 1.70
CA VAL A 688 66.17 9.52 0.78
C VAL A 688 67.13 10.72 0.81
N LEU A 689 66.61 11.94 0.79
CA LEU A 689 67.42 13.17 0.86
C LEU A 689 68.11 13.33 2.22
N GLY A 690 67.47 12.90 3.30
CA GLY A 690 68.05 12.87 4.63
C GLY A 690 69.22 11.91 4.72
N ILE A 691 69.08 10.69 4.21
CA ILE A 691 70.19 9.74 4.09
C ILE A 691 71.33 10.36 3.27
N LEU A 692 71.03 11.02 2.15
CA LEU A 692 72.03 11.65 1.30
C LEU A 692 72.74 12.82 2.01
N ALA A 693 72.01 13.71 2.67
CA ALA A 693 72.55 14.82 3.45
C ALA A 693 73.44 14.32 4.60
N PHE A 694 73.03 13.23 5.26
CA PHE A 694 73.82 12.60 6.31
C PHE A 694 75.07 11.92 5.77
N LEU A 695 74.98 11.24 4.64
CA LEU A 695 76.11 10.55 4.02
C LEU A 695 77.17 11.52 3.50
N LEU A 696 76.76 12.63 2.87
CA LEU A 696 77.67 13.58 2.23
C LEU A 696 78.30 14.54 3.26
N ASP A 697 77.48 15.22 4.06
CA ASP A 697 77.95 16.33 4.88
C ASP A 697 78.03 15.99 6.38
N HIS A 698 76.97 15.42 6.96
CA HIS A 698 76.96 15.20 8.42
C HIS A 698 77.90 14.08 8.88
N ALA A 699 78.11 13.02 8.09
CA ALA A 699 79.03 11.93 8.41
C ALA A 699 80.48 12.44 8.59
N LEU A 700 80.91 13.43 7.79
CA LEU A 700 82.23 14.05 7.89
C LEU A 700 82.41 14.83 9.19
N ILE A 701 81.38 15.59 9.59
CA ILE A 701 81.41 16.35 10.84
C ILE A 701 81.38 15.39 12.04
N LEU A 702 80.60 14.31 11.93
CA LEU A 702 80.49 13.28 12.96
C LEU A 702 81.80 12.47 13.13
N SER A 703 82.54 12.19 12.05
CA SER A 703 83.83 11.49 12.14
C SER A 703 84.88 12.31 12.91
N VAL A 704 84.98 13.62 12.63
CA VAL A 704 85.85 14.53 13.40
C VAL A 704 85.43 14.65 14.87
N LEU A 705 84.13 14.72 15.14
CA LEU A 705 83.62 14.77 16.52
C LEU A 705 83.88 13.47 17.29
N LYS A 706 83.74 12.32 16.64
CA LYS A 706 84.02 11.01 17.21
C LYS A 706 85.51 10.84 17.52
N ARG A 707 86.39 11.33 16.65
CA ARG A 707 87.83 11.46 16.89
C ARG A 707 88.13 12.31 18.13
N GLN A 708 87.59 13.52 18.21
CA GLN A 708 87.78 14.41 19.36
C GLN A 708 87.24 13.80 20.68
N ALA A 709 86.13 13.07 20.62
CA ALA A 709 85.60 12.37 21.78
C ALA A 709 86.52 11.22 22.24
N ARG A 710 87.10 10.42 21.32
CA ARG A 710 88.09 9.38 21.65
C ARG A 710 89.34 9.98 22.31
N GLN A 711 89.85 11.10 21.79
CA GLN A 711 91.02 11.80 22.36
C GLN A 711 90.74 12.35 23.78
N ARG A 712 89.53 12.83 24.08
CA ARG A 712 89.15 13.28 25.43
C ARG A 712 89.02 12.15 26.44
N VAL A 713 88.54 10.97 26.03
CA VAL A 713 88.37 9.81 26.91
C VAL A 713 89.73 9.25 27.39
N MET A 714 90.80 9.46 26.62
CA MET A 714 92.17 9.07 27.01
C MET A 714 92.77 9.96 28.12
N ARG A 715 92.15 11.11 28.47
CA ARG A 715 92.70 12.13 29.39
C ARG A 715 91.92 12.33 30.71
N GLY A 716 91.27 11.31 31.26
CA GLY A 716 90.45 11.47 32.49
C GLY A 716 90.37 10.28 33.46
N SER A 717 89.95 10.56 34.70
CA SER A 717 89.74 9.60 35.81
C SER A 717 88.54 8.67 35.60
N LYS A 718 88.52 7.48 36.24
CA LYS A 718 87.53 6.39 36.05
C LYS A 718 86.06 6.84 36.15
N TRP A 719 85.74 7.76 37.06
CA TRP A 719 84.37 8.28 37.25
C TRP A 719 83.97 9.31 36.17
N GLN A 720 84.92 10.15 35.74
CA GLN A 720 84.72 11.07 34.60
C GLN A 720 84.60 10.31 33.28
N ARG A 721 85.24 9.15 33.11
CA ARG A 721 85.07 8.29 31.92
C ARG A 721 83.65 7.76 31.75
N MET A 722 82.89 7.59 32.85
CA MET A 722 81.52 7.08 32.78
C MET A 722 80.50 8.18 32.45
N THR A 723 80.63 9.35 33.08
CA THR A 723 79.76 10.51 32.85
C THR A 723 80.01 11.18 31.49
N THR A 724 81.27 11.22 31.03
CA THR A 724 81.61 11.72 29.68
C THR A 724 81.21 10.77 28.55
N ARG A 725 81.04 9.46 28.82
CA ARG A 725 80.50 8.47 27.88
C ARG A 725 79.01 8.66 27.59
N LEU A 726 78.24 9.17 28.56
CA LEU A 726 76.79 9.41 28.41
C LEU A 726 76.51 10.82 27.89
N ALA A 727 77.01 11.89 28.52
CA ALA A 727 76.65 13.28 28.15
C ALA A 727 77.46 13.87 26.98
N GLY A 728 78.55 13.23 26.56
CA GLY A 728 79.43 13.65 25.47
C GLY A 728 79.48 12.69 24.29
N SER A 729 78.55 11.72 24.23
CA SER A 729 78.54 10.67 23.22
C SER A 729 78.28 11.24 21.82
N PRO A 730 79.15 10.97 20.82
CA PRO A 730 78.88 11.31 19.43
C PRO A 730 77.52 10.80 18.95
N TYR A 731 77.04 9.68 19.50
CA TYR A 731 75.75 9.07 19.16
C TYR A 731 74.56 9.92 19.59
N LEU A 732 74.61 10.55 20.77
CA LEU A 732 73.54 11.46 21.19
C LEU A 732 73.50 12.72 20.32
N PHE A 733 74.67 13.23 19.94
CA PHE A 733 74.76 14.39 19.06
C PHE A 733 74.25 14.07 17.65
N GLY A 734 74.70 12.97 17.05
CA GLY A 734 74.23 12.52 15.74
C GLY A 734 72.74 12.17 15.73
N GLY A 735 72.26 11.48 16.76
CA GLY A 735 70.83 11.18 16.92
C GLY A 735 69.97 12.43 17.10
N SER A 736 70.41 13.41 17.89
CA SER A 736 69.66 14.67 18.10
C SER A 736 69.58 15.51 16.83
N ILE A 737 70.67 15.61 16.07
CA ILE A 737 70.68 16.31 14.79
C ILE A 737 69.81 15.57 13.76
N GLY A 738 69.89 14.24 13.74
CA GLY A 738 69.02 13.40 12.91
C GLY A 738 67.54 13.64 13.20
N LEU A 739 67.17 13.67 14.48
CA LEU A 739 65.82 13.98 14.92
C LEU A 739 65.38 15.38 14.47
N ILE A 740 66.19 16.41 14.73
CA ILE A 740 65.85 17.80 14.38
C ILE A 740 65.72 17.95 12.87
N TRP A 741 66.65 17.39 12.09
CA TRP A 741 66.66 17.50 10.64
C TRP A 741 65.40 16.86 10.03
N PHE A 742 65.09 15.63 10.44
CA PHE A 742 63.94 14.90 9.90
C PHE A 742 62.61 15.52 10.31
N VAL A 743 62.44 15.91 11.58
CA VAL A 743 61.18 16.53 12.05
C VAL A 743 60.92 17.86 11.33
N LEU A 744 61.94 18.72 11.22
CA LEU A 744 61.78 20.00 10.53
C LEU A 744 61.58 19.83 9.03
N ALA A 745 62.28 18.89 8.39
CA ALA A 745 62.12 18.62 6.96
C ALA A 745 60.73 18.05 6.64
N PHE A 746 60.17 17.17 7.49
CA PHE A 746 58.82 16.63 7.35
C PHE A 746 57.74 17.68 7.55
N LEU A 747 57.84 18.51 8.59
CA LEU A 747 56.89 19.59 8.86
C LEU A 747 56.90 20.63 7.73
N ALA A 748 58.09 20.99 7.23
CA ALA A 748 58.22 21.98 6.17
C ALA A 748 57.82 21.46 4.78
N SER A 749 57.91 20.15 4.51
CA SER A 749 57.49 19.57 3.24
C SER A 749 55.99 19.21 3.18
N GLY A 750 55.32 19.16 4.34
CA GLY A 750 53.96 18.63 4.46
C GLY A 750 53.91 17.10 4.32
N ALA A 751 55.03 16.42 4.59
CA ALA A 751 55.11 14.96 4.54
C ALA A 751 54.46 14.33 5.77
N ASP A 752 53.79 13.19 5.55
CA ASP A 752 53.20 12.40 6.63
C ASP A 752 53.34 10.91 6.31
N ILE A 753 53.53 10.09 7.36
CA ILE A 753 53.57 8.62 7.24
C ILE A 753 52.27 8.09 7.83
N PRO A 754 51.42 7.43 7.01
CA PRO A 754 50.20 6.81 7.51
C PRO A 754 50.49 5.94 8.73
N VAL A 755 49.65 6.03 9.78
CA VAL A 755 49.73 5.30 11.06
C VAL A 755 50.66 5.90 12.12
N VAL A 756 51.83 6.45 11.78
CA VAL A 756 52.85 6.83 12.78
C VAL A 756 52.95 8.35 12.98
N GLY A 757 52.53 9.14 11.98
CA GLY A 757 52.57 10.59 12.05
C GLY A 757 53.99 11.16 12.19
N VAL A 758 54.09 12.40 12.68
CA VAL A 758 55.36 13.11 12.93
C VAL A 758 56.30 12.36 13.88
N TRP A 759 55.77 11.51 14.77
CA TRP A 759 56.56 10.67 15.67
C TRP A 759 57.42 9.64 14.92
N GLY A 760 56.94 9.14 13.79
CA GLY A 760 57.70 8.26 12.91
C GLY A 760 58.95 8.95 12.35
N ALA A 761 58.82 10.21 11.94
CA ALA A 761 59.95 11.01 11.46
C ALA A 761 60.99 11.26 12.56
N ALA A 762 60.55 11.52 13.80
CA ALA A 762 61.46 11.68 14.94
C ALA A 762 62.26 10.39 15.22
N GLY A 763 61.58 9.23 15.21
CA GLY A 763 62.21 7.92 15.40
C GLY A 763 63.20 7.57 14.29
N LEU A 764 62.79 7.75 13.02
CA LEU A 764 63.66 7.53 11.85
C LEU A 764 64.87 8.47 11.85
N GLY A 765 64.68 9.74 12.22
CA GLY A 765 65.77 10.71 12.33
C GLY A 765 66.79 10.30 13.39
N LEU A 766 66.33 9.89 14.57
CA LEU A 766 67.20 9.44 15.66
C LEU A 766 67.99 8.18 15.25
N LEU A 767 67.33 7.19 14.66
CA LEU A 767 67.97 5.96 14.18
C LEU A 767 68.99 6.23 13.08
N THR A 768 68.62 7.02 12.07
CA THR A 768 69.51 7.40 10.96
C THR A 768 70.74 8.16 11.48
N GLY A 769 70.54 9.14 12.38
CA GLY A 769 71.64 9.88 13.00
C GLY A 769 72.59 9.00 13.82
N CYS A 770 72.07 8.05 14.59
CA CYS A 770 72.86 7.07 15.32
C CYS A 770 73.61 6.10 14.39
N PHE A 771 72.97 5.63 13.33
CA PHE A 771 73.55 4.72 12.34
C PHE A 771 74.72 5.37 11.60
N PHE A 772 74.56 6.60 11.11
CA PHE A 772 75.63 7.34 10.45
C PHE A 772 76.77 7.68 11.43
N THR A 773 76.48 7.90 12.71
CA THR A 773 77.53 8.06 13.72
C THR A 773 78.33 6.76 13.96
N ALA A 774 77.66 5.60 13.87
CA ALA A 774 78.34 4.31 13.98
C ALA A 774 79.31 4.09 12.81
N THR A 775 78.88 4.47 11.60
CA THR A 775 79.52 4.15 10.32
C THR A 775 80.32 5.29 9.69
N CYS A 776 80.37 6.47 10.30
CA CYS A 776 80.99 7.68 9.75
C CYS A 776 82.45 7.48 9.29
N GLU A 777 83.25 6.73 10.06
CA GLU A 777 84.66 6.41 9.75
C GLU A 777 84.82 5.54 8.49
N LYS A 778 83.79 4.77 8.11
CA LYS A 778 83.79 3.94 6.90
C LYS A 778 83.39 4.73 5.65
N PHE A 779 82.46 5.67 5.80
CA PHE A 779 81.88 6.40 4.66
C PHE A 779 82.71 7.62 4.26
N ASN A 780 83.26 8.35 5.24
CA ASN A 780 84.08 9.53 5.03
C ASN A 780 85.29 9.47 5.98
N PRO A 781 86.30 8.63 5.67
CA PRO A 781 87.50 8.53 6.49
C PRO A 781 88.25 9.85 6.47
N VAL A 782 88.75 10.25 7.62
CA VAL A 782 89.46 11.51 7.81
C VAL A 782 90.94 11.19 7.96
N ASN A 783 91.82 11.91 7.25
CA ASN A 783 93.26 11.70 7.36
C ASN A 783 93.75 12.25 8.71
N GLU A 784 94.05 11.34 9.63
CA GLU A 784 94.45 11.66 11.00
C GLU A 784 95.74 12.49 11.04
N ASP A 785 96.68 12.19 10.15
CA ASP A 785 98.01 12.83 10.13
C ASP A 785 97.91 14.31 9.71
N GLU A 786 97.03 14.61 8.75
CA GLU A 786 96.81 15.99 8.28
C GLU A 786 96.14 16.86 9.35
N ILE A 787 95.20 16.31 10.11
CA ILE A 787 94.59 17.09 11.19
C ILE A 787 95.56 17.30 12.34
N VAL A 788 96.35 16.29 12.73
CA VAL A 788 97.38 16.46 13.76
C VAL A 788 98.41 17.50 13.32
N ALA A 789 98.80 17.52 12.04
CA ALA A 789 99.68 18.54 11.49
C ALA A 789 99.06 19.96 11.60
N GLY A 790 97.79 20.12 11.26
CA GLY A 790 97.06 21.38 11.42
C GLY A 790 96.97 21.85 12.89
N GLU A 791 96.71 20.92 13.81
CA GLU A 791 96.67 21.21 15.27
C GLU A 791 98.06 21.57 15.81
N ALA A 792 99.13 20.92 15.35
CA ALA A 792 100.52 21.20 15.73
C ALA A 792 101.01 22.57 15.22
N LEU A 793 100.49 23.03 14.07
CA LEU A 793 100.72 24.38 13.53
C LEU A 793 99.92 25.48 14.27
N GLY A 794 99.15 25.12 15.31
CA GLY A 794 98.37 26.08 16.10
C GLY A 794 97.15 26.64 15.36
N GLN A 795 96.72 26.01 14.26
CA GLN A 795 95.60 26.49 13.47
C GLN A 795 94.28 26.37 14.26
N PRO A 796 93.38 27.37 14.18
CA PRO A 796 92.09 27.29 14.83
C PRO A 796 91.21 26.21 14.17
N PHE A 797 90.33 25.60 14.96
CA PHE A 797 89.47 24.49 14.54
C PHE A 797 88.65 24.77 13.27
N GLU A 798 88.24 26.03 13.05
CA GLU A 798 87.53 26.45 11.83
C GLU A 798 88.40 26.32 10.57
N THR A 799 89.67 26.74 10.64
CA THR A 799 90.62 26.64 9.53
C THR A 799 90.91 25.18 9.21
N ILE A 800 91.11 24.35 10.23
CA ILE A 800 91.29 22.90 10.07
C ILE A 800 90.07 22.27 9.39
N MET A 801 88.86 22.60 9.84
CA MET A 801 87.64 22.08 9.22
C MET A 801 87.49 22.55 7.76
N ARG A 802 87.76 23.83 7.45
CA ARG A 802 87.55 24.40 6.10
C ARG A 802 88.61 24.00 5.09
N GLU A 803 89.88 23.89 5.50
CA GLU A 803 91.01 23.72 4.59
C GLU A 803 91.54 22.29 4.52
N ILE A 804 91.33 21.48 5.57
CA ILE A 804 91.86 20.11 5.64
C ILE A 804 90.71 19.10 5.56
N VAL A 805 89.73 19.20 6.46
CA VAL A 805 88.69 18.16 6.59
C VAL A 805 87.66 18.19 5.45
N ILE A 806 87.07 19.37 5.18
CA ILE A 806 85.98 19.51 4.21
C ILE A 806 86.44 19.24 2.76
N PRO A 807 87.64 19.66 2.31
CA PRO A 807 88.13 19.34 0.98
C PRO A 807 88.50 17.86 0.78
N ALA A 808 88.93 17.16 1.85
CA ALA A 808 89.27 15.74 1.80
C ALA A 808 88.03 14.82 1.83
N GLY A 809 86.88 15.35 2.26
CA GLY A 809 85.61 14.62 2.28
C GLY A 809 84.92 14.51 0.93
N ARG A 810 83.90 13.65 0.85
CA ARG A 810 83.01 13.56 -0.32
C ARG A 810 82.39 14.92 -0.68
N PRO A 811 82.16 15.21 -1.98
CA PRO A 811 81.60 16.49 -2.40
C PRO A 811 80.15 16.65 -1.91
N GLY A 812 79.95 17.62 -1.02
CA GLY A 812 78.67 17.93 -0.37
C GLY A 812 78.39 19.43 -0.29
N LEU A 813 77.26 19.80 0.34
CA LEU A 813 76.84 21.19 0.50
C LEU A 813 77.88 22.02 1.28
N MET A 814 78.59 21.42 2.23
CA MET A 814 79.65 22.10 3.00
C MET A 814 80.82 22.53 2.13
N GLN A 815 81.22 21.71 1.15
CA GLN A 815 82.31 22.05 0.25
C GLN A 815 81.91 23.21 -0.67
N TRP A 816 80.67 23.21 -1.17
CA TRP A 816 80.14 24.28 -1.99
C TRP A 816 80.02 25.61 -1.23
N LEU A 817 79.49 25.58 0.00
CA LEU A 817 79.38 26.75 0.88
C LEU A 817 80.74 27.36 1.25
N ASN A 818 81.76 26.52 1.45
CA ASN A 818 83.09 26.96 1.87
C ASN A 818 84.02 27.37 0.72
N ARG A 819 83.65 27.12 -0.55
CA ARG A 819 84.49 27.44 -1.72
C ARG A 819 84.89 28.92 -1.83
N ARG A 820 84.09 29.84 -1.26
CA ARG A 820 84.35 31.30 -1.25
C ARG A 820 85.13 31.80 -0.03
N ARG A 821 85.39 30.94 0.96
CA ARG A 821 85.98 31.28 2.26
C ARG A 821 87.32 30.59 2.52
N LEU A 822 87.92 29.97 1.50
CA LEU A 822 89.26 29.40 1.56
C LEU A 822 90.28 30.54 1.65
N VAL A 823 91.19 30.48 2.62
CA VAL A 823 92.20 31.53 2.88
C VAL A 823 93.50 31.18 2.16
N MET A 824 93.84 29.90 2.06
CA MET A 824 94.88 29.42 1.14
C MET A 824 94.28 29.09 -0.23
N LYS A 825 94.71 29.80 -1.26
CA LYS A 825 94.44 29.49 -2.66
C LYS A 825 95.71 29.06 -3.36
#